data_AF-A0A836CUC0-F1
#
_entry.id   AF-A0A836CUC0-F1
#
_cell.length_a   1.000
_cell.length_b   1.000
_cell.length_c   1.000
_cell.angle_alpha   90.00
_cell.angle_beta   90.00
_cell.angle_gamma   90.00
#
_symmetry.space_group_name_H-M   'P 1'
#
loop_
_entity.id
_entity.type
_entity.pdbx_description
1 polymer ?
#
loop_
_entity_poly.entity_id
_entity_poly.type
_entity_poly.pdbx_seq_one_letter_code
_entity_poly.pdbx_strand_id
1 'polypeptide(L)'
;MIVGRNSENTGGASCKGRDSLSVANAHFCFDVFKEMSCGHTIENVLLAPWSLLSALAVVLFGARGNSASQMEKKYLHCIKQLYKLRPENLDFKNHLEEARIQINAQIENKTKGEVKELLFPSSLTASDQLVLVNAVSFRGAWKYAFQKDRTVAMAFRRDESQSKSVQMMRLQGHLKLGSIMEPPGQVLELPDLEDRLSMVIILPSKDVSLGQVTKEITHEKLNNWISSGSLRDTAVVLHLPQLRLQGFPEDLAAVLAALGMEDIFDRSKANLSGIVAGGGLGVQDREDVFEKSEKRVEHAQAKLTAGSYNSVSIRSEEIPYFTLVKGKEEKTILQIETMEELYVANTIFALNFFKHLANTSADTQNLLFCPWSISVTMAMVYLGARGSTADQIAQVLQFSHAGVHRGAPATPRSLSSCDFSQQTQRGACPDAILQAQAAGVIHSAFHSLSNAINVSTGEYLLESANKLFGEKSARFKEEYMELSEKYYSTEPQAVDFLECAEDARKKINSWVKTQTKGKIPNLLPEGSVDADTKMVLVNAVYFKGRWETPFQKKLKGLYPFRVNSTQRKSVEMMFLHEKLNIGYIADLKVQILELPYAGEVSMFLLLPDGIAESSTGLELLESEITHDKLSKWLSEDTMGEDDVEVYIPKFKLEERYGLKTILTSMGMGDAFSQGRANFSGMSEKNDLFLSEVFHQASVDVNEEGTEAAAGTGAIIFPMDSLAKSINQFALEFSKKLAESAEGKNIFFSPWGISASLAMVYLGTKGTTAAQMAQVLQVSRDQDSEFCPDSEKKRKMEFNVGKPEEIHSYFQTLISEINSSSHACILKTANRIYGEKTYPFHKKYLEDVKTYFGAEPQSVNFMGASDHIRKEINSWVEKQTEGKILNLLPDDAVGPTTRMVLVNALYFKGVWEHQFLVQNTTEKSFKINKTTSKPVQMMSMKEKLQVFYIESPQAIGLQLYYESRDLSLLILLPEDIDGLDQLEKAITYERLSEWTSADAMELCNVQVNLPKFKLEETYDLKSTLISMGMTDAFNQSKADFSGMSSEGDLFLSNVFHKSFLEINEQGTEAAAGTGSEVSVRMKLPSIEFNADHPFLFFIRHNKTNGILFYGRFCSP
;
A
#
# COMPACT_ATOMS: atom_id res chain seq x y z
N MET A 1 23.25 -37.43 17.05
CA MET A 1 22.19 -36.69 16.33
C MET A 1 22.58 -35.22 16.25
N ILE A 2 22.10 -34.45 15.27
CA ILE A 2 22.28 -32.98 15.23
C ILE A 2 20.89 -32.35 15.29
N VAL A 3 20.68 -31.38 16.18
CA VAL A 3 19.40 -30.69 16.42
C VAL A 3 19.59 -29.17 16.44
N GLY A 4 18.56 -28.41 16.07
CA GLY A 4 18.55 -26.95 16.22
C GLY A 4 18.08 -26.53 17.62
N ARG A 5 18.57 -25.38 18.10
CA ARG A 5 18.09 -24.77 19.35
C ARG A 5 17.13 -23.61 19.05
N ASN A 6 15.94 -23.66 19.64
CA ASN A 6 15.03 -22.51 19.67
C ASN A 6 15.54 -21.48 20.70
N SER A 7 15.77 -20.25 20.27
CA SER A 7 16.29 -19.15 21.09
C SER A 7 15.19 -18.42 21.86
N GLU A 8 14.36 -19.15 22.62
CA GLU A 8 13.37 -18.55 23.52
C GLU A 8 12.96 -19.56 24.60
N ASN A 9 13.36 -19.31 25.85
CA ASN A 9 12.81 -20.05 26.99
C ASN A 9 12.89 -19.24 28.30
N THR A 10 12.21 -18.09 28.32
CA THR A 10 11.90 -17.33 29.54
C THR A 10 10.43 -16.93 29.59
N GLY A 11 9.57 -17.92 29.84
CA GLY A 11 8.34 -17.75 30.64
C GLY A 11 7.17 -16.95 30.04
N GLY A 12 6.42 -17.55 29.12
CA GLY A 12 5.10 -17.05 28.70
C GLY A 12 4.49 -17.95 27.63
N ALA A 13 3.28 -18.47 27.83
CA ALA A 13 2.70 -19.47 26.92
C ALA A 13 1.97 -18.82 25.73
N SER A 14 2.53 -18.91 24.51
CA SER A 14 1.80 -19.16 23.24
C SER A 14 2.65 -18.90 21.97
N CYS A 15 3.37 -19.92 21.46
CA CYS A 15 4.04 -19.88 20.15
C CYS A 15 3.53 -20.97 19.18
N LYS A 16 2.21 -21.22 19.13
CA LYS A 16 1.62 -22.34 18.35
C LYS A 16 1.70 -22.25 16.82
N GLY A 17 2.27 -21.18 16.25
CA GLY A 17 2.48 -21.05 14.80
C GLY A 17 3.78 -21.68 14.29
N ARG A 18 4.91 -21.45 14.97
CA ARG A 18 6.25 -21.89 14.49
C ARG A 18 6.57 -23.35 14.83
N ASP A 19 6.02 -23.88 15.93
CA ASP A 19 6.37 -25.23 16.41
C ASP A 19 5.80 -26.39 15.56
N SER A 20 4.94 -26.16 14.55
CA SER A 20 4.35 -27.27 13.79
C SER A 20 5.31 -27.96 12.81
N LEU A 21 6.19 -27.20 12.15
CA LEU A 21 7.06 -27.71 11.07
C LEU A 21 8.29 -28.47 11.59
N SER A 22 8.95 -27.93 12.61
CA SER A 22 10.12 -28.54 13.26
C SER A 22 9.74 -29.88 13.91
N VAL A 23 8.62 -29.89 14.62
CA VAL A 23 8.05 -31.07 15.29
C VAL A 23 7.66 -32.14 14.26
N ALA A 24 6.90 -31.79 13.23
CA ALA A 24 6.48 -32.76 12.21
C ALA A 24 7.67 -33.36 11.43
N ASN A 25 8.68 -32.55 11.09
CA ASN A 25 9.93 -33.05 10.50
C ASN A 25 10.70 -33.99 11.45
N ALA A 26 10.67 -33.73 12.77
CA ALA A 26 11.26 -34.62 13.77
C ALA A 26 10.48 -35.93 13.90
N HIS A 27 9.14 -35.92 13.88
CA HIS A 27 8.34 -37.14 13.85
C HIS A 27 8.63 -37.99 12.60
N PHE A 28 8.61 -37.37 11.40
CA PHE A 28 8.98 -38.04 10.15
C PHE A 28 10.40 -38.63 10.19
N CYS A 29 11.37 -37.90 10.75
CA CYS A 29 12.73 -38.40 10.99
C CYS A 29 12.73 -39.71 11.80
N PHE A 30 12.01 -39.76 12.92
CA PHE A 30 12.01 -40.94 13.78
C PHE A 30 11.27 -42.12 13.17
N ASP A 31 10.21 -41.88 12.40
CA ASP A 31 9.48 -42.94 11.69
C ASP A 31 10.37 -43.61 10.63
N VAL A 32 11.01 -42.82 9.75
CA VAL A 32 11.95 -43.33 8.74
C VAL A 32 13.16 -44.01 9.39
N PHE A 33 13.73 -43.41 10.43
CA PHE A 33 14.87 -43.98 11.15
C PHE A 33 14.54 -45.33 11.81
N LYS A 34 13.34 -45.48 12.38
CA LYS A 34 12.89 -46.75 12.98
C LYS A 34 12.77 -47.84 11.93
N GLU A 35 12.13 -47.54 10.81
CA GLU A 35 11.90 -48.51 9.75
C GLU A 35 13.22 -48.96 9.09
N MET A 36 14.16 -48.04 8.84
CA MET A 36 15.53 -48.40 8.43
C MET A 36 16.26 -49.23 9.49
N SER A 37 16.09 -48.89 10.78
CA SER A 37 16.76 -49.60 11.89
C SER A 37 16.22 -51.01 12.14
N CYS A 38 15.06 -51.38 11.59
CA CYS A 38 14.45 -52.70 11.79
C CYS A 38 15.29 -53.84 11.18
N GLY A 39 16.12 -53.57 10.17
CA GLY A 39 17.04 -54.56 9.56
C GLY A 39 18.51 -54.46 10.01
N HIS A 40 18.97 -53.28 10.44
CA HIS A 40 20.39 -52.96 10.54
C HIS A 40 20.84 -52.72 12.00
N THR A 41 21.11 -53.79 12.74
CA THR A 41 21.39 -53.72 14.20
C THR A 41 22.86 -53.45 14.57
N ILE A 42 23.80 -53.55 13.62
CA ILE A 42 25.26 -53.50 13.84
C ILE A 42 26.01 -52.60 12.84
N GLU A 43 25.27 -51.72 12.15
CA GLU A 43 25.75 -50.87 11.05
C GLU A 43 25.50 -49.39 11.34
N ASN A 44 26.21 -48.50 10.63
CA ASN A 44 26.11 -47.06 10.85
C ASN A 44 25.02 -46.47 9.95
N VAL A 45 23.84 -46.21 10.51
CA VAL A 45 22.75 -45.50 9.81
C VAL A 45 22.98 -43.99 9.85
N LEU A 46 22.99 -43.34 8.69
CA LEU A 46 23.07 -41.89 8.55
C LEU A 46 21.90 -41.40 7.68
N LEU A 47 21.05 -40.54 8.24
CA LEU A 47 19.85 -40.01 7.60
C LEU A 47 19.84 -38.48 7.64
N ALA A 48 19.38 -37.85 6.55
CA ALA A 48 19.12 -36.41 6.46
C ALA A 48 17.61 -36.16 6.22
N PRO A 49 16.77 -36.16 7.28
CA PRO A 49 15.31 -36.19 7.15
C PRO A 49 14.74 -34.98 6.41
N TRP A 50 15.33 -33.80 6.63
CA TRP A 50 14.94 -32.57 5.94
C TRP A 50 15.12 -32.70 4.42
N SER A 51 16.17 -33.38 3.97
CA SER A 51 16.46 -33.61 2.55
C SER A 51 15.39 -34.52 1.92
N LEU A 52 15.00 -35.58 2.62
CA LEU A 52 13.98 -36.53 2.20
C LEU A 52 12.57 -35.90 2.22
N LEU A 53 12.21 -35.19 3.29
CA LEU A 53 10.91 -34.55 3.45
C LEU A 53 10.67 -33.47 2.39
N SER A 54 11.68 -32.64 2.09
CA SER A 54 11.54 -31.61 1.07
C SER A 54 11.50 -32.16 -0.36
N ALA A 55 12.13 -33.31 -0.64
CA ALA A 55 11.93 -34.02 -1.91
C ALA A 55 10.50 -34.57 -2.03
N LEU A 56 9.98 -35.22 -0.97
CA LEU A 56 8.61 -35.76 -0.96
C LEU A 56 7.52 -34.67 -1.03
N ALA A 57 7.78 -33.47 -0.50
CA ALA A 57 6.86 -32.34 -0.63
C ALA A 57 6.65 -31.92 -2.09
N VAL A 58 7.69 -32.00 -2.94
CA VAL A 58 7.59 -31.73 -4.39
C VAL A 58 6.75 -32.79 -5.09
N VAL A 59 6.98 -34.06 -4.77
CA VAL A 59 6.17 -35.19 -5.28
C VAL A 59 4.70 -35.02 -4.91
N LEU A 60 4.40 -34.57 -3.68
CA LEU A 60 3.02 -34.37 -3.22
C LEU A 60 2.28 -33.28 -3.99
N PHE A 61 2.93 -32.18 -4.37
CA PHE A 61 2.32 -31.17 -5.24
C PHE A 61 1.96 -31.72 -6.63
N GLY A 62 2.77 -32.65 -7.14
CA GLY A 62 2.50 -33.40 -8.37
C GLY A 62 1.42 -34.46 -8.25
N ALA A 63 1.24 -35.03 -7.05
CA ALA A 63 0.33 -36.13 -6.82
C ALA A 63 -1.16 -35.72 -6.94
N ARG A 64 -1.99 -36.67 -7.35
CA ARG A 64 -3.45 -36.58 -7.41
C ARG A 64 -4.08 -37.89 -6.92
N GLY A 65 -5.39 -37.90 -6.68
CA GLY A 65 -6.15 -39.12 -6.31
C GLY A 65 -5.67 -39.80 -5.01
N ASN A 66 -5.53 -41.12 -5.05
CA ASN A 66 -5.14 -41.92 -3.88
C ASN A 66 -3.66 -41.73 -3.50
N SER A 67 -2.78 -41.51 -4.48
CA SER A 67 -1.36 -41.18 -4.27
C SER A 67 -1.19 -39.91 -3.42
N ALA A 68 -1.95 -38.85 -3.74
CA ALA A 68 -2.00 -37.65 -2.89
C ALA A 68 -2.57 -37.97 -1.51
N SER A 69 -3.72 -38.67 -1.44
CA SER A 69 -4.38 -39.02 -0.18
C SER A 69 -3.47 -39.80 0.79
N GLN A 70 -2.65 -40.74 0.30
CA GLN A 70 -1.69 -41.49 1.13
C GLN A 70 -0.63 -40.58 1.77
N MET A 71 -0.10 -39.64 0.99
CA MET A 71 0.93 -38.68 1.45
C MET A 71 0.34 -37.60 2.37
N GLU A 72 -0.85 -37.06 2.05
CA GLU A 72 -1.54 -36.04 2.86
C GLU A 72 -1.95 -36.59 4.22
N LYS A 73 -2.53 -37.80 4.27
CA LYS A 73 -3.17 -38.34 5.47
C LYS A 73 -2.20 -38.62 6.64
N LYS A 74 -0.88 -38.62 6.41
CA LYS A 74 0.15 -38.73 7.47
C LYS A 74 0.92 -37.44 7.77
N TYR A 75 1.13 -36.52 6.81
CA TYR A 75 2.15 -35.46 6.96
C TYR A 75 1.71 -34.03 6.54
N LEU A 76 0.41 -33.73 6.48
CA LEU A 76 -0.14 -32.49 5.88
C LEU A 76 0.25 -31.13 6.50
N HIS A 77 0.90 -31.06 7.67
CA HIS A 77 1.05 -29.80 8.41
C HIS A 77 2.19 -28.86 7.90
N CYS A 78 2.89 -29.20 6.80
CA CYS A 78 4.26 -28.68 6.58
C CYS A 78 4.53 -27.91 5.28
N ILE A 79 3.52 -27.58 4.46
CA ILE A 79 3.78 -27.20 3.07
C ILE A 79 3.21 -25.81 2.68
N LYS A 80 3.92 -24.75 3.11
CA LYS A 80 3.85 -23.40 2.51
C LYS A 80 5.21 -22.77 2.13
N GLN A 81 6.37 -23.41 2.42
CA GLN A 81 7.70 -22.78 2.27
C GLN A 81 8.66 -23.35 1.20
N LEU A 82 8.29 -24.38 0.43
CA LEU A 82 9.20 -25.01 -0.57
C LEU A 82 8.99 -24.51 -2.02
N TYR A 83 8.58 -23.26 -2.20
CA TYR A 83 8.21 -22.67 -3.50
C TYR A 83 9.35 -21.89 -4.20
N LYS A 84 10.50 -22.52 -4.49
CA LYS A 84 11.56 -21.91 -5.35
C LYS A 84 12.33 -22.90 -6.27
N LEU A 85 11.73 -24.03 -6.64
CA LEU A 85 12.37 -24.97 -7.57
C LEU A 85 12.09 -24.58 -9.03
N ARG A 86 13.16 -24.30 -9.78
CA ARG A 86 13.13 -24.23 -11.26
C ARG A 86 13.71 -25.53 -11.80
N PRO A 87 13.03 -26.26 -12.70
CA PRO A 87 13.55 -27.48 -13.28
C PRO A 87 14.68 -27.16 -14.29
N GLU A 88 15.69 -28.03 -14.33
CA GLU A 88 16.71 -28.03 -15.39
C GLU A 88 16.37 -29.12 -16.42
N ASN A 89 16.55 -28.80 -17.71
CA ASN A 89 16.21 -29.70 -18.80
C ASN A 89 17.43 -30.57 -19.18
N LEU A 90 17.35 -31.87 -18.91
CA LEU A 90 18.39 -32.86 -19.24
C LEU A 90 17.84 -33.92 -20.22
N ASP A 91 18.67 -34.31 -21.20
CA ASP A 91 18.28 -35.32 -22.20
C ASP A 91 18.60 -36.75 -21.73
N PHE A 92 17.70 -37.33 -20.95
CA PHE A 92 17.77 -38.74 -20.54
C PHE A 92 17.62 -39.73 -21.72
N LYS A 93 17.17 -39.27 -22.89
CA LYS A 93 16.73 -40.16 -23.98
C LYS A 93 17.85 -40.49 -24.96
N ASN A 94 18.71 -39.51 -25.27
CA ASN A 94 19.88 -39.71 -26.13
C ASN A 94 21.23 -39.54 -25.39
N HIS A 95 21.26 -38.83 -24.26
CA HIS A 95 22.50 -38.45 -23.54
C HIS A 95 22.48 -38.89 -22.06
N LEU A 96 21.97 -40.09 -21.79
CA LEU A 96 21.73 -40.63 -20.44
C LEU A 96 22.95 -40.57 -19.50
N GLU A 97 24.13 -40.93 -19.98
CA GLU A 97 25.35 -40.94 -19.16
C GLU A 97 25.90 -39.52 -18.91
N GLU A 98 25.74 -38.61 -19.87
CA GLU A 98 26.08 -37.20 -19.67
C GLU A 98 25.13 -36.54 -18.65
N ALA A 99 23.83 -36.83 -18.73
CA ALA A 99 22.86 -36.38 -17.73
C ALA A 99 23.19 -36.90 -16.32
N ARG A 100 23.59 -38.18 -16.20
CA ARG A 100 24.06 -38.77 -14.93
C ARG A 100 25.29 -38.05 -14.38
N ILE A 101 26.28 -37.79 -15.23
CA ILE A 101 27.52 -37.08 -14.86
C ILE A 101 27.23 -35.64 -14.45
N GLN A 102 26.37 -34.92 -15.19
CA GLN A 102 25.97 -33.55 -14.87
C GLN A 102 25.26 -33.47 -13.51
N ILE A 103 24.30 -34.36 -13.22
CA ILE A 103 23.61 -34.41 -11.93
C ILE A 103 24.60 -34.69 -10.79
N ASN A 104 25.47 -35.69 -10.92
CA ASN A 104 26.47 -35.99 -9.88
C ASN A 104 27.47 -34.83 -9.69
N ALA A 105 27.91 -34.17 -10.77
CA ALA A 105 28.80 -33.01 -10.69
C ALA A 105 28.14 -31.81 -10.00
N GLN A 106 26.83 -31.60 -10.20
CA GLN A 106 26.07 -30.58 -9.47
C GLN A 106 25.95 -30.92 -7.98
N ILE A 107 25.69 -32.19 -7.63
CA ILE A 107 25.67 -32.66 -6.24
C ILE A 107 27.05 -32.48 -5.60
N GLU A 108 28.13 -32.86 -6.28
CA GLU A 108 29.50 -32.71 -5.78
C GLU A 108 29.85 -31.23 -5.56
N ASN A 109 29.51 -30.36 -6.51
CA ASN A 109 29.71 -28.91 -6.38
C ASN A 109 28.91 -28.32 -5.21
N LYS A 110 27.59 -28.53 -5.16
CA LYS A 110 26.72 -27.96 -4.11
C LYS A 110 27.01 -28.56 -2.72
N THR A 111 27.53 -29.78 -2.62
CA THR A 111 27.98 -30.38 -1.35
C THR A 111 29.44 -30.09 -0.99
N LYS A 112 30.19 -29.39 -1.85
CA LYS A 112 31.63 -29.05 -1.72
C LYS A 112 32.57 -30.27 -1.71
N GLY A 113 32.24 -31.30 -2.48
CA GLY A 113 33.06 -32.51 -2.64
C GLY A 113 32.79 -33.62 -1.63
N GLU A 114 31.84 -33.42 -0.70
CA GLU A 114 31.51 -34.39 0.35
C GLU A 114 30.61 -35.53 -0.18
N VAL A 115 29.71 -35.26 -1.13
CA VAL A 115 28.90 -36.28 -1.83
C VAL A 115 29.30 -36.26 -3.31
N LYS A 116 30.08 -37.25 -3.74
CA LYS A 116 30.69 -37.29 -5.10
C LYS A 116 29.84 -38.00 -6.14
N GLU A 117 29.13 -39.05 -5.74
CA GLU A 117 28.31 -39.87 -6.62
C GLU A 117 27.07 -40.33 -5.84
N LEU A 118 25.89 -39.98 -6.33
CA LEU A 118 24.59 -40.40 -5.79
C LEU A 118 23.86 -41.31 -6.79
N LEU A 119 24.01 -41.04 -8.09
CA LEU A 119 23.43 -41.82 -9.18
C LEU A 119 24.51 -42.67 -9.85
N PHE A 120 24.46 -43.99 -9.67
CA PHE A 120 25.42 -44.94 -10.26
C PHE A 120 25.07 -45.29 -11.72
N PRO A 121 25.97 -45.93 -12.48
CA PRO A 121 25.60 -46.56 -13.74
C PRO A 121 24.45 -47.55 -13.49
N SER A 122 23.35 -47.42 -14.24
CA SER A 122 22.01 -48.04 -14.04
C SER A 122 21.01 -47.38 -13.07
N SER A 123 21.35 -46.28 -12.39
CA SER A 123 20.38 -45.50 -11.59
C SER A 123 19.40 -44.66 -12.42
N LEU A 124 19.68 -44.46 -13.71
CA LEU A 124 18.79 -43.79 -14.67
C LEU A 124 18.58 -44.68 -15.90
N THR A 125 17.45 -44.53 -16.55
CA THR A 125 17.03 -45.22 -17.78
C THR A 125 16.52 -44.23 -18.82
N ALA A 126 16.59 -44.58 -20.11
CA ALA A 126 16.01 -43.77 -21.19
C ALA A 126 14.45 -43.69 -21.17
N SER A 127 13.80 -44.30 -20.17
CA SER A 127 12.36 -44.19 -19.91
C SER A 127 12.01 -43.18 -18.80
N ASP A 128 13.00 -42.66 -18.08
CA ASP A 128 12.78 -41.71 -17.00
C ASP A 128 12.55 -40.29 -17.56
N GLN A 129 11.55 -39.60 -17.00
CA GLN A 129 11.10 -38.29 -17.49
C GLN A 129 11.36 -37.14 -16.53
N LEU A 130 11.69 -37.45 -15.27
CA LEU A 130 11.97 -36.49 -14.21
C LEU A 130 12.85 -37.15 -13.16
N VAL A 131 13.85 -36.41 -12.68
CA VAL A 131 14.70 -36.82 -11.55
C VAL A 131 14.66 -35.68 -10.53
N LEU A 132 14.21 -35.98 -9.30
CA LEU A 132 14.22 -35.03 -8.20
C LEU A 132 15.45 -35.28 -7.34
N VAL A 133 16.30 -34.27 -7.23
CA VAL A 133 17.57 -34.33 -6.50
C VAL A 133 17.53 -33.33 -5.36
N ASN A 134 17.92 -33.76 -4.18
CA ASN A 134 18.13 -32.87 -3.04
C ASN A 134 19.40 -33.28 -2.30
N ALA A 135 20.26 -32.30 -2.03
CA ALA A 135 21.55 -32.50 -1.41
C ALA A 135 21.79 -31.40 -0.37
N VAL A 136 22.06 -31.80 0.86
CA VAL A 136 22.33 -30.91 1.99
C VAL A 136 23.74 -31.16 2.50
N SER A 137 24.55 -30.10 2.60
CA SER A 137 25.88 -30.14 3.21
C SER A 137 25.95 -29.12 4.33
N PHE A 138 26.44 -29.56 5.50
CA PHE A 138 26.62 -28.73 6.69
C PHE A 138 28.06 -28.84 7.17
N ARG A 139 28.66 -27.69 7.49
CA ARG A 139 30.00 -27.60 8.08
C ARG A 139 29.98 -26.59 9.22
N GLY A 140 29.96 -27.09 10.45
CA GLY A 140 30.04 -26.28 11.67
C GLY A 140 31.38 -26.43 12.39
N ALA A 141 31.69 -25.46 13.24
CA ALA A 141 32.78 -25.54 14.22
C ALA A 141 32.23 -25.88 15.61
N TRP A 142 32.94 -26.71 16.37
CA TRP A 142 32.60 -27.00 17.76
C TRP A 142 32.83 -25.78 18.64
N LYS A 143 31.90 -25.47 19.55
CA LYS A 143 32.13 -24.49 20.63
C LYS A 143 33.32 -24.86 21.52
N TYR A 144 33.50 -26.17 21.72
CA TYR A 144 34.60 -26.75 22.47
C TYR A 144 35.46 -27.61 21.54
N ALA A 145 36.52 -27.02 20.99
CA ALA A 145 37.36 -27.68 19.99
C ALA A 145 38.20 -28.83 20.59
N PHE A 146 38.25 -29.96 19.88
CA PHE A 146 39.13 -31.08 20.20
C PHE A 146 40.57 -30.75 19.78
N GLN A 147 41.53 -30.93 20.70
CA GLN A 147 42.95 -30.66 20.45
C GLN A 147 43.60 -31.84 19.71
N LYS A 148 44.22 -31.58 18.55
CA LYS A 148 44.74 -32.63 17.66
C LYS A 148 45.82 -33.50 18.31
N ASP A 149 46.72 -32.89 19.06
CA ASP A 149 47.79 -33.50 19.86
C ASP A 149 47.28 -34.42 20.98
N ARG A 150 46.01 -34.28 21.38
CA ARG A 150 45.35 -35.13 22.39
C ARG A 150 44.54 -36.28 21.78
N THR A 151 44.60 -36.47 20.46
CA THR A 151 43.99 -37.63 19.80
C THR A 151 44.79 -38.88 20.12
N VAL A 152 44.15 -39.92 20.64
CA VAL A 152 44.82 -41.15 21.07
C VAL A 152 44.12 -42.39 20.52
N ALA A 153 44.90 -43.42 20.17
CA ALA A 153 44.37 -44.70 19.75
C ALA A 153 43.75 -45.44 20.95
N MET A 154 42.45 -45.75 20.90
CA MET A 154 41.73 -46.48 21.95
C MET A 154 40.90 -47.61 21.35
N ALA A 155 40.68 -48.68 22.12
CA ALA A 155 39.83 -49.79 21.71
C ALA A 155 38.34 -49.38 21.71
N PHE A 156 37.77 -49.24 20.51
CA PHE A 156 36.34 -49.11 20.28
C PHE A 156 35.71 -50.51 20.18
N ARG A 157 34.67 -50.79 20.98
CA ARG A 157 34.00 -52.10 21.00
C ARG A 157 32.85 -52.11 20.01
N ARG A 158 32.75 -53.15 19.20
CA ARG A 158 31.60 -53.40 18.31
C ARG A 158 30.57 -54.31 18.97
N ASP A 159 31.05 -55.32 19.70
CA ASP A 159 30.29 -56.25 20.53
C ASP A 159 31.17 -56.70 21.71
N GLU A 160 30.74 -57.67 22.52
CA GLU A 160 31.49 -58.18 23.67
C GLU A 160 32.81 -58.90 23.30
N SER A 161 32.95 -59.35 22.05
CA SER A 161 34.06 -60.14 21.54
C SER A 161 35.00 -59.38 20.59
N GLN A 162 34.49 -58.34 19.90
CA GLN A 162 35.24 -57.58 18.90
C GLN A 162 35.54 -56.15 19.37
N SER A 163 36.83 -55.82 19.45
CA SER A 163 37.30 -54.44 19.62
C SER A 163 38.32 -54.05 18.56
N LYS A 164 38.23 -52.82 18.06
CA LYS A 164 39.11 -52.25 17.04
C LYS A 164 39.76 -50.99 17.59
N SER A 165 41.06 -50.82 17.39
CA SER A 165 41.74 -49.58 17.75
C SER A 165 41.31 -48.45 16.82
N VAL A 166 40.81 -47.34 17.38
CA VAL A 166 40.30 -46.17 16.66
C VAL A 166 40.90 -44.91 17.27
N GLN A 167 41.18 -43.91 16.44
CA GLN A 167 41.66 -42.60 16.90
C GLN A 167 40.52 -41.84 17.59
N MET A 168 40.62 -41.72 18.90
CA MET A 168 39.69 -40.98 19.75
C MET A 168 40.20 -39.57 19.98
N MET A 169 39.43 -38.59 19.54
CA MET A 169 39.61 -37.19 19.90
C MET A 169 39.22 -37.01 21.37
N ARG A 170 40.08 -36.35 22.16
CA ARG A 170 39.85 -36.12 23.59
C ARG A 170 39.48 -34.66 23.86
N LEU A 171 38.35 -34.44 24.50
CA LEU A 171 37.90 -33.15 25.02
C LEU A 171 37.70 -33.26 26.53
N GLN A 172 38.16 -32.26 27.28
CA GLN A 172 37.98 -32.17 28.73
C GLN A 172 37.45 -30.78 29.06
N GLY A 173 36.26 -30.71 29.66
CA GLY A 173 35.58 -29.45 29.95
C GLY A 173 34.28 -29.67 30.73
N HIS A 174 33.59 -28.57 31.04
CA HIS A 174 32.24 -28.62 31.57
C HIS A 174 31.26 -28.68 30.39
N LEU A 175 30.44 -29.73 30.38
CA LEU A 175 29.49 -30.06 29.32
C LEU A 175 28.15 -30.42 29.92
N LYS A 176 27.07 -30.10 29.20
CA LYS A 176 25.71 -30.49 29.56
C LYS A 176 25.52 -32.00 29.42
N LEU A 177 25.43 -32.68 30.56
CA LEU A 177 25.23 -34.12 30.69
C LEU A 177 23.93 -34.39 31.47
N GLY A 178 23.12 -35.32 30.98
CA GLY A 178 21.92 -35.83 31.65
C GLY A 178 21.88 -37.35 31.68
N SER A 179 21.02 -37.89 32.53
CA SER A 179 20.76 -39.33 32.63
C SER A 179 19.39 -39.67 32.05
N ILE A 180 19.33 -40.72 31.23
CA ILE A 180 18.09 -41.27 30.70
C ILE A 180 17.69 -42.46 31.60
N MET A 181 16.43 -42.50 32.04
CA MET A 181 15.91 -43.62 32.82
C MET A 181 15.34 -44.75 31.95
N GLU A 182 14.64 -44.42 30.85
CA GLU A 182 13.93 -45.39 30.01
C GLU A 182 14.15 -45.13 28.50
N PRO A 183 15.07 -45.88 27.85
CA PRO A 183 15.93 -46.93 28.41
C PRO A 183 17.19 -46.36 29.12
N PRO A 184 17.76 -47.05 30.12
CA PRO A 184 18.87 -46.54 30.92
C PRO A 184 20.10 -46.10 30.10
N GLY A 185 20.55 -44.86 30.27
CA GLY A 185 21.71 -44.33 29.56
C GLY A 185 22.10 -42.91 29.97
N GLN A 186 22.98 -42.30 29.17
CA GLN A 186 23.42 -40.91 29.33
C GLN A 186 23.16 -40.13 28.04
N VAL A 187 22.83 -38.84 28.17
CA VAL A 187 22.70 -37.89 27.08
C VAL A 187 23.66 -36.73 27.29
N LEU A 188 24.39 -36.35 26.25
CA LEU A 188 25.35 -35.25 26.28
C LEU A 188 25.13 -34.32 25.09
N GLU A 189 25.05 -33.02 25.37
CA GLU A 189 24.83 -31.97 24.36
C GLU A 189 26.15 -31.22 24.08
N LEU A 190 26.57 -31.22 22.82
CA LEU A 190 27.72 -30.44 22.31
C LEU A 190 27.22 -29.35 21.35
N PRO A 191 27.18 -28.07 21.77
CA PRO A 191 26.81 -26.99 20.87
C PRO A 191 27.89 -26.70 19.81
N ASP A 192 27.44 -26.19 18.67
CA ASP A 192 28.29 -25.50 17.71
C ASP A 192 28.71 -24.11 18.25
N LEU A 193 29.70 -23.49 17.60
CA LEU A 193 30.32 -22.24 18.03
C LEU A 193 29.29 -21.10 18.20
N GLU A 194 28.21 -21.12 17.43
CA GLU A 194 27.17 -20.09 17.39
C GLU A 194 25.94 -20.42 18.25
N ASP A 195 25.97 -21.53 19.02
CA ASP A 195 24.84 -22.09 19.78
C ASP A 195 23.54 -22.33 18.96
N ARG A 196 23.60 -22.32 17.62
CA ARG A 196 22.46 -22.52 16.71
C ARG A 196 22.09 -24.00 16.55
N LEU A 197 23.09 -24.86 16.55
CA LEU A 197 22.97 -26.30 16.41
C LEU A 197 23.66 -27.02 17.57
N SER A 198 23.21 -28.21 17.92
CA SER A 198 23.84 -29.06 18.92
C SER A 198 23.93 -30.49 18.45
N MET A 199 25.11 -31.10 18.58
CA MET A 199 25.22 -32.55 18.50
C MET A 199 24.79 -33.16 19.83
N VAL A 200 23.70 -33.91 19.79
CA VAL A 200 23.24 -34.72 20.93
C VAL A 200 23.80 -36.14 20.77
N ILE A 201 24.57 -36.57 21.77
CA ILE A 201 25.17 -37.90 21.88
C ILE A 201 24.38 -38.67 22.93
N ILE A 202 23.86 -39.83 22.58
CA ILE A 202 23.17 -40.74 23.50
C ILE A 202 24.03 -42.00 23.65
N LEU A 203 24.34 -42.36 24.89
CA LEU A 203 25.16 -43.51 25.24
C LEU A 203 24.31 -44.46 26.10
N PRO A 204 24.00 -45.69 25.64
CA PRO A 204 23.31 -46.67 26.47
C PRO A 204 24.17 -47.09 27.68
N SER A 205 23.50 -47.46 28.77
CA SER A 205 24.14 -48.19 29.87
C SER A 205 24.63 -49.57 29.40
N LYS A 206 25.59 -50.17 30.14
CA LYS A 206 26.25 -51.43 29.73
C LYS A 206 25.29 -52.59 29.42
N ASP A 207 24.15 -52.62 30.11
CA ASP A 207 23.15 -53.70 30.02
C ASP A 207 22.03 -53.39 29.00
N VAL A 208 22.12 -52.28 28.25
CA VAL A 208 21.13 -51.82 27.28
C VAL A 208 21.71 -51.90 25.87
N SER A 209 21.04 -52.63 24.98
CA SER A 209 21.45 -52.68 23.57
C SER A 209 21.12 -51.38 22.83
N LEU A 210 21.94 -51.00 21.84
CA LEU A 210 21.65 -49.85 20.98
C LEU A 210 20.30 -50.01 20.27
N GLY A 211 19.94 -51.24 19.88
CA GLY A 211 18.63 -51.58 19.30
C GLY A 211 17.42 -51.34 20.21
N GLN A 212 17.61 -51.27 21.53
CA GLN A 212 16.55 -50.88 22.47
C GLN A 212 16.38 -49.36 22.50
N VAL A 213 17.49 -48.61 22.52
CA VAL A 213 17.47 -47.14 22.44
C VAL A 213 16.81 -46.66 21.14
N THR A 214 17.14 -47.26 20.00
CA THR A 214 16.61 -46.87 18.69
C THR A 214 15.13 -47.21 18.49
N LYS A 215 14.61 -48.27 19.13
CA LYS A 215 13.17 -48.58 19.14
C LYS A 215 12.37 -47.59 19.99
N GLU A 216 12.89 -47.23 21.15
CA GLU A 216 12.18 -46.39 22.12
C GLU A 216 12.26 -44.88 21.83
N ILE A 217 13.29 -44.40 21.13
CA ILE A 217 13.47 -42.96 20.90
C ILE A 217 12.29 -42.37 20.09
N THR A 218 11.82 -41.20 20.53
CA THR A 218 10.80 -40.38 19.86
C THR A 218 11.18 -38.91 20.03
N HIS A 219 10.55 -38.03 19.24
CA HIS A 219 10.72 -36.58 19.37
C HIS A 219 10.39 -36.08 20.79
N GLU A 220 9.29 -36.55 21.38
CA GLU A 220 8.89 -36.21 22.75
C GLU A 220 9.91 -36.70 23.80
N LYS A 221 10.34 -37.97 23.72
CA LYS A 221 11.37 -38.50 24.63
C LYS A 221 12.69 -37.72 24.50
N LEU A 222 13.14 -37.43 23.27
CA LEU A 222 14.37 -36.67 23.03
C LEU A 222 14.30 -35.27 23.64
N ASN A 223 13.22 -34.51 23.39
CA ASN A 223 13.04 -33.17 23.94
C ASN A 223 13.04 -33.18 25.48
N ASN A 224 12.40 -34.18 26.10
CA ASN A 224 12.42 -34.35 27.56
C ASN A 224 13.85 -34.62 28.07
N TRP A 225 14.63 -35.44 27.38
CA TRP A 225 16.03 -35.76 27.74
C TRP A 225 16.99 -34.57 27.61
N ILE A 226 16.79 -33.69 26.62
CA ILE A 226 17.64 -32.50 26.38
C ILE A 226 17.09 -31.22 27.01
N SER A 227 15.95 -31.28 27.70
CA SER A 227 15.36 -30.13 28.38
C SER A 227 16.27 -29.55 29.47
N SER A 228 16.13 -28.26 29.76
CA SER A 228 16.98 -27.51 30.70
C SER A 228 16.95 -28.04 32.14
N GLY A 229 15.94 -28.81 32.53
CA GLY A 229 15.88 -29.49 33.83
C GLY A 229 16.58 -30.86 33.88
N SER A 230 16.77 -31.51 32.72
CA SER A 230 17.37 -32.84 32.59
C SER A 230 18.89 -32.82 32.41
N LEU A 231 19.42 -31.78 31.76
CA LEU A 231 20.85 -31.58 31.53
C LEU A 231 21.49 -30.75 32.64
N ARG A 232 22.60 -31.23 33.20
CA ARG A 232 23.42 -30.50 34.19
C ARG A 232 24.81 -30.24 33.65
N ASP A 233 25.33 -29.03 33.90
CA ASP A 233 26.70 -28.72 33.53
C ASP A 233 27.67 -29.50 34.43
N THR A 234 28.44 -30.39 33.80
CA THR A 234 29.20 -31.44 34.49
C THR A 234 30.60 -31.51 33.90
N ALA A 235 31.62 -31.66 34.75
CA ALA A 235 32.99 -31.90 34.30
C ALA A 235 33.10 -33.28 33.61
N VAL A 236 33.28 -33.29 32.30
CA VAL A 236 33.33 -34.50 31.46
C VAL A 236 34.65 -34.59 30.71
N VAL A 237 35.20 -35.81 30.63
CA VAL A 237 36.30 -36.16 29.71
C VAL A 237 35.72 -36.99 28.56
N LEU A 238 35.31 -36.31 27.50
CA LEU A 238 34.72 -36.94 26.33
C LEU A 238 35.82 -37.50 25.41
N HIS A 239 35.67 -38.77 25.02
CA HIS A 239 36.45 -39.39 23.96
C HIS A 239 35.50 -39.72 22.81
N LEU A 240 35.73 -39.11 21.65
CA LEU A 240 34.87 -39.25 20.47
C LEU A 240 35.71 -39.72 19.27
N PRO A 241 35.33 -40.80 18.56
CA PRO A 241 36.10 -41.27 17.42
C PRO A 241 36.12 -40.23 16.30
N GLN A 242 37.22 -40.17 15.55
CA GLN A 242 37.24 -39.47 14.25
C GLN A 242 36.35 -40.23 13.27
N LEU A 243 35.09 -39.78 13.14
CA LEU A 243 34.10 -40.37 12.25
C LEU A 243 34.24 -39.80 10.83
N ARG A 244 34.61 -40.66 9.88
CA ARG A 244 34.35 -40.45 8.46
C ARG A 244 33.43 -41.56 7.98
N LEU A 245 32.14 -41.25 7.91
CA LEU A 245 31.12 -42.16 7.43
C LEU A 245 30.88 -41.88 5.94
N GLN A 246 31.05 -42.90 5.11
CA GLN A 246 30.59 -42.90 3.72
C GLN A 246 29.51 -43.98 3.63
N GLY A 247 28.27 -43.56 3.42
CA GLY A 247 27.15 -44.47 3.18
C GLY A 247 27.12 -44.89 1.72
N PHE A 248 26.65 -46.11 1.47
CA PHE A 248 26.21 -46.51 0.14
C PHE A 248 24.72 -46.14 0.00
N PRO A 249 24.27 -45.60 -1.14
CA PRO A 249 22.85 -45.35 -1.39
C PRO A 249 22.01 -46.63 -1.27
N GLU A 250 21.02 -46.61 -0.39
CA GLU A 250 19.98 -47.63 -0.28
C GLU A 250 18.69 -47.17 -0.98
N ASP A 251 17.95 -48.11 -1.56
CA ASP A 251 16.63 -47.82 -2.11
C ASP A 251 15.60 -47.70 -0.99
N LEU A 252 15.19 -46.46 -0.71
CA LEU A 252 14.20 -46.14 0.32
C LEU A 252 12.74 -46.41 -0.12
N ALA A 253 12.48 -46.87 -1.35
CA ALA A 253 11.11 -47.14 -1.82
C ALA A 253 10.38 -48.15 -0.91
N ALA A 254 11.05 -49.23 -0.49
CA ALA A 254 10.48 -50.22 0.43
C ALA A 254 10.16 -49.62 1.82
N VAL A 255 11.03 -48.75 2.34
CA VAL A 255 10.85 -48.04 3.62
C VAL A 255 9.66 -47.06 3.54
N LEU A 256 9.56 -46.30 2.45
CA LEU A 256 8.48 -45.33 2.23
C LEU A 256 7.14 -46.03 1.97
N ALA A 257 7.15 -47.19 1.30
CA ALA A 257 5.99 -48.06 1.14
C ALA A 257 5.51 -48.65 2.48
N ALA A 258 6.42 -49.12 3.34
CA ALA A 258 6.08 -49.56 4.70
C ALA A 258 5.51 -48.41 5.56
N LEU A 259 5.95 -47.17 5.32
CA LEU A 259 5.33 -45.96 5.87
C LEU A 259 3.99 -45.58 5.18
N GLY A 260 3.44 -46.40 4.30
CA GLY A 260 2.11 -46.27 3.71
C GLY A 260 2.03 -45.43 2.43
N MET A 261 3.16 -45.10 1.81
CA MET A 261 3.23 -44.40 0.52
C MET A 261 3.41 -45.40 -0.62
N GLU A 262 2.50 -46.36 -0.74
CA GLU A 262 2.61 -47.48 -1.70
C GLU A 262 2.33 -47.07 -3.14
N ASP A 263 1.31 -46.24 -3.39
CA ASP A 263 0.83 -45.96 -4.75
C ASP A 263 1.83 -45.15 -5.58
N ILE A 264 2.69 -44.34 -4.96
CA ILE A 264 3.67 -43.50 -5.69
C ILE A 264 4.81 -44.30 -6.31
N PHE A 265 5.05 -45.53 -5.86
CA PHE A 265 6.07 -46.43 -6.42
C PHE A 265 5.48 -47.49 -7.36
N ASP A 266 4.16 -47.68 -7.37
CA ASP A 266 3.45 -48.58 -8.29
C ASP A 266 3.08 -47.85 -9.59
N ARG A 267 3.78 -48.13 -10.70
CA ARG A 267 3.53 -47.52 -12.02
C ARG A 267 2.09 -47.69 -12.54
N SER A 268 1.30 -48.62 -12.01
CA SER A 268 -0.11 -48.82 -12.39
C SER A 268 -1.11 -48.00 -11.55
N LYS A 269 -0.67 -47.45 -10.41
CA LYS A 269 -1.50 -46.67 -9.46
C LYS A 269 -1.02 -45.23 -9.27
N ALA A 270 0.27 -44.96 -9.51
CA ALA A 270 0.90 -43.66 -9.32
C ALA A 270 0.23 -42.58 -10.18
N ASN A 271 -0.47 -41.65 -9.55
CA ASN A 271 -1.07 -40.52 -10.21
C ASN A 271 -0.29 -39.24 -9.88
N LEU A 272 0.74 -38.95 -10.68
CA LEU A 272 1.55 -37.73 -10.60
C LEU A 272 1.21 -36.70 -11.70
N SER A 273 -0.04 -36.73 -12.19
CA SER A 273 -0.51 -35.87 -13.30
C SER A 273 -0.48 -34.36 -13.04
N GLY A 274 -0.23 -33.94 -11.78
CA GLY A 274 0.06 -32.55 -11.43
C GLY A 274 1.48 -32.10 -11.77
N ILE A 275 2.37 -32.97 -12.24
CA ILE A 275 3.68 -32.59 -12.81
C ILE A 275 3.59 -32.59 -14.33
N VAL A 276 3.86 -31.44 -14.95
CA VAL A 276 3.82 -31.28 -16.41
C VAL A 276 5.16 -31.71 -17.03
N ALA A 277 5.14 -32.24 -18.25
CA ALA A 277 6.35 -32.55 -19.01
C ALA A 277 7.19 -31.27 -19.20
N GLY A 278 8.37 -31.24 -18.58
CA GLY A 278 9.16 -30.02 -18.35
C GLY A 278 9.40 -29.67 -16.87
N GLY A 279 8.89 -30.48 -15.93
CA GLY A 279 9.20 -30.38 -14.50
C GLY A 279 8.47 -29.25 -13.74
N GLY A 280 7.54 -28.57 -14.39
CA GLY A 280 6.64 -27.61 -13.74
C GLY A 280 5.47 -28.29 -13.03
N LEU A 281 4.84 -27.58 -12.09
CA LEU A 281 3.57 -28.00 -11.48
C LEU A 281 2.39 -27.47 -12.31
N GLY A 282 1.42 -28.34 -12.61
CA GLY A 282 0.22 -27.99 -13.37
C GLY A 282 -0.66 -27.03 -12.58
N VAL A 283 -0.95 -25.86 -13.18
CA VAL A 283 -1.53 -24.66 -12.54
C VAL A 283 -3.03 -24.78 -12.20
N GLN A 284 -3.61 -25.99 -12.27
CA GLN A 284 -5.04 -26.21 -12.01
C GLN A 284 -5.29 -27.10 -10.77
N ASP A 285 -6.23 -26.60 -9.97
CA ASP A 285 -7.01 -27.27 -8.93
C ASP A 285 -6.30 -27.72 -7.64
N ARG A 286 -6.03 -26.80 -6.70
CA ARG A 286 -5.96 -27.13 -5.25
C ARG A 286 -6.32 -26.03 -4.21
N GLU A 287 -6.68 -24.80 -4.56
CA GLU A 287 -7.11 -23.80 -3.55
C GLU A 287 -8.40 -24.23 -2.81
N ASP A 288 -9.34 -24.85 -3.53
CA ASP A 288 -10.64 -25.36 -3.05
C ASP A 288 -10.59 -26.40 -1.91
N VAL A 289 -9.43 -27.03 -1.69
CA VAL A 289 -9.22 -28.03 -0.63
C VAL A 289 -8.74 -27.38 0.66
N PHE A 290 -7.91 -26.33 0.56
CA PHE A 290 -7.40 -25.61 1.73
C PHE A 290 -8.51 -24.83 2.44
N GLU A 291 -9.37 -24.14 1.68
CA GLU A 291 -10.46 -23.32 2.24
C GLU A 291 -11.47 -24.16 3.06
N LYS A 292 -11.73 -25.41 2.64
CA LYS A 292 -12.56 -26.38 3.38
C LYS A 292 -11.87 -26.99 4.61
N SER A 293 -10.54 -26.88 4.71
CA SER A 293 -9.77 -27.31 5.87
C SER A 293 -9.64 -26.21 6.92
N GLU A 294 -9.38 -24.96 6.53
CA GLU A 294 -9.35 -23.80 7.42
C GLU A 294 -10.72 -23.58 8.08
N LYS A 295 -11.82 -23.62 7.30
CA LYS A 295 -13.20 -23.53 7.84
C LYS A 295 -13.57 -24.64 8.84
N ARG A 296 -12.85 -25.77 8.86
CA ARG A 296 -13.01 -26.83 9.88
C ARG A 296 -12.15 -26.59 11.14
N VAL A 297 -11.03 -25.88 11.02
CA VAL A 297 -10.15 -25.52 12.15
C VAL A 297 -10.70 -24.30 12.89
N GLU A 298 -11.16 -23.26 12.18
CA GLU A 298 -11.78 -22.07 12.79
C GLU A 298 -13.02 -22.44 13.62
N HIS A 299 -13.83 -23.39 13.15
CA HIS A 299 -15.00 -23.88 13.89
C HIS A 299 -14.64 -24.64 15.18
N ALA A 300 -13.40 -25.14 15.31
CA ALA A 300 -12.86 -25.69 16.55
C ALA A 300 -12.22 -24.62 17.45
N GLN A 301 -11.72 -23.53 16.86
CA GLN A 301 -10.97 -22.48 17.55
C GLN A 301 -11.86 -21.38 18.15
N ALA A 302 -13.07 -21.19 17.62
CA ALA A 302 -14.10 -20.26 18.13
C ALA A 302 -14.67 -20.58 19.54
N LYS A 303 -14.05 -21.49 20.30
CA LYS A 303 -14.45 -21.90 21.67
C LYS A 303 -13.57 -21.37 22.80
N LEU A 304 -12.49 -20.63 22.50
CA LEU A 304 -11.54 -20.14 23.51
C LEU A 304 -11.23 -18.64 23.29
N THR A 305 -12.05 -17.78 23.90
CA THR A 305 -11.91 -16.32 23.87
C THR A 305 -11.10 -15.76 25.05
N ALA A 306 -10.61 -14.52 24.83
CA ALA A 306 -10.15 -13.52 25.80
C ALA A 306 -8.72 -13.65 26.37
N GLY A 307 -7.90 -12.63 26.09
CA GLY A 307 -6.57 -12.39 26.68
C GLY A 307 -5.76 -11.42 25.82
N SER A 308 -5.26 -10.33 26.40
CA SER A 308 -4.65 -9.18 25.69
C SER A 308 -3.14 -9.02 25.93
N TYR A 309 -2.51 -8.23 25.03
CA TYR A 309 -1.23 -7.50 25.13
C TYR A 309 0.08 -8.09 24.56
N ASN A 310 0.67 -7.25 23.69
CA ASN A 310 2.08 -6.89 23.46
C ASN A 310 3.14 -7.95 23.12
N SER A 311 3.73 -7.80 21.94
CA SER A 311 4.97 -8.46 21.49
C SER A 311 6.19 -7.53 21.56
N VAL A 312 7.32 -8.06 22.04
CA VAL A 312 8.65 -7.44 22.00
C VAL A 312 9.49 -8.18 20.95
N SER A 313 10.22 -7.43 20.11
CA SER A 313 11.11 -8.00 19.09
C SER A 313 12.48 -8.40 19.65
N ILE A 314 13.00 -9.57 19.26
CA ILE A 314 14.42 -9.93 19.43
C ILE A 314 15.03 -10.18 18.04
N ARG A 315 16.09 -9.41 17.71
CA ARG A 315 16.93 -9.60 16.51
C ARG A 315 17.93 -10.74 16.74
N SER A 316 18.37 -11.39 15.65
CA SER A 316 19.63 -12.14 15.62
C SER A 316 20.57 -11.52 14.59
N GLU A 317 21.80 -11.21 15.02
CA GLU A 317 22.90 -10.76 14.16
C GLU A 317 23.85 -11.93 13.81
N GLU A 318 24.57 -11.76 12.71
CA GLU A 318 25.53 -12.71 12.15
C GLU A 318 26.88 -12.71 12.89
N ILE A 319 27.66 -13.82 12.84
CA ILE A 319 29.13 -13.75 12.74
C ILE A 319 29.66 -14.79 11.71
N PRO A 320 30.68 -14.47 10.86
CA PRO A 320 30.85 -15.07 9.53
C PRO A 320 32.27 -15.68 9.22
N TYR A 321 32.53 -15.93 7.92
CA TYR A 321 33.85 -16.11 7.23
C TYR A 321 34.55 -17.50 7.27
N PHE A 322 35.36 -17.99 6.32
CA PHE A 322 35.82 -17.64 4.93
C PHE A 322 36.10 -19.01 4.19
N THR A 323 36.61 -19.10 2.96
CA THR A 323 36.03 -18.80 1.63
C THR A 323 36.85 -19.52 0.53
N LEU A 324 36.23 -19.99 -0.56
CA LEU A 324 36.90 -20.30 -1.85
C LEU A 324 35.94 -20.05 -3.04
N VAL A 325 36.01 -18.82 -3.55
CA VAL A 325 35.66 -18.31 -4.90
C VAL A 325 34.59 -19.07 -5.71
N LYS A 326 33.33 -18.62 -5.57
CA LYS A 326 32.25 -18.54 -6.60
C LYS A 326 30.88 -18.13 -6.03
N GLY A 327 30.66 -18.35 -4.73
CA GLY A 327 29.41 -17.92 -4.06
C GLY A 327 29.33 -16.42 -3.72
N LYS A 328 30.47 -15.70 -3.74
CA LYS A 328 30.45 -14.23 -3.73
C LYS A 328 29.99 -13.74 -5.10
N GLU A 329 30.54 -14.29 -6.18
CA GLU A 329 30.07 -14.04 -7.55
C GLU A 329 28.56 -14.29 -7.65
N GLU A 330 27.98 -15.47 -7.40
CA GLU A 330 26.51 -15.65 -7.60
C GLU A 330 25.60 -14.66 -6.82
N LYS A 331 25.93 -14.30 -5.55
CA LYS A 331 25.09 -13.37 -4.76
C LYS A 331 25.36 -11.90 -5.10
N THR A 332 26.61 -11.56 -5.40
CA THR A 332 27.00 -10.23 -5.90
C THR A 332 26.55 -10.05 -7.35
N ILE A 333 26.47 -11.08 -8.18
CA ILE A 333 25.89 -11.08 -9.53
C ILE A 333 24.39 -10.81 -9.43
N LEU A 334 23.63 -11.52 -8.59
CA LEU A 334 22.21 -11.21 -8.41
C LEU A 334 21.95 -9.80 -7.83
N GLN A 335 22.87 -9.25 -7.02
CA GLN A 335 22.79 -7.85 -6.60
C GLN A 335 23.25 -6.86 -7.68
N ILE A 336 24.26 -7.21 -8.49
CA ILE A 336 24.73 -6.43 -9.64
C ILE A 336 23.62 -6.40 -10.69
N GLU A 337 23.14 -7.54 -11.18
CA GLU A 337 22.04 -7.67 -12.16
C GLU A 337 20.80 -6.84 -11.74
N THR A 338 20.42 -6.86 -10.46
CA THR A 338 19.27 -6.07 -9.97
C THR A 338 19.57 -4.59 -9.74
N MET A 339 20.83 -4.22 -9.45
CA MET A 339 21.29 -2.83 -9.47
C MET A 339 21.46 -2.30 -10.91
N GLU A 340 21.83 -3.18 -11.86
CA GLU A 340 21.96 -2.89 -13.29
C GLU A 340 20.59 -2.61 -13.89
N GLU A 341 19.62 -3.50 -13.67
CA GLU A 341 18.22 -3.29 -14.00
C GLU A 341 17.66 -1.97 -13.43
N LEU A 342 18.05 -1.58 -12.20
CA LEU A 342 17.64 -0.31 -11.61
C LEU A 342 18.36 0.91 -12.21
N TYR A 343 19.66 0.85 -12.53
CA TYR A 343 20.32 1.99 -13.19
C TYR A 343 19.70 2.21 -14.57
N VAL A 344 19.44 1.14 -15.34
CA VAL A 344 18.84 1.24 -16.68
C VAL A 344 17.48 1.91 -16.58
N ALA A 345 16.60 1.44 -15.68
CA ALA A 345 15.30 2.05 -15.44
C ALA A 345 15.40 3.54 -15.05
N ASN A 346 16.28 3.88 -14.10
CA ASN A 346 16.48 5.25 -13.63
C ASN A 346 17.04 6.17 -14.74
N THR A 347 17.93 5.68 -15.61
CA THR A 347 18.47 6.42 -16.76
C THR A 347 17.43 6.63 -17.85
N ILE A 348 16.62 5.61 -18.19
CA ILE A 348 15.51 5.77 -19.14
C ILE A 348 14.48 6.77 -18.60
N PHE A 349 14.13 6.68 -17.31
CA PHE A 349 13.28 7.67 -16.64
C PHE A 349 13.88 9.08 -16.72
N ALA A 350 15.16 9.26 -16.39
CA ALA A 350 15.85 10.55 -16.44
C ALA A 350 15.77 11.19 -17.83
N LEU A 351 16.05 10.42 -18.90
CA LEU A 351 16.01 10.92 -20.27
C LEU A 351 14.58 11.23 -20.74
N ASN A 352 13.59 10.40 -20.38
CA ASN A 352 12.18 10.66 -20.71
C ASN A 352 11.63 11.91 -19.98
N PHE A 353 12.02 12.10 -18.72
CA PHE A 353 11.66 13.26 -17.92
C PHE A 353 12.34 14.54 -18.44
N PHE A 354 13.63 14.46 -18.78
CA PHE A 354 14.36 15.55 -19.44
C PHE A 354 13.69 15.99 -20.74
N LYS A 355 13.27 15.06 -21.61
CA LYS A 355 12.51 15.39 -22.83
C LYS A 355 11.16 16.05 -22.56
N HIS A 356 10.47 15.67 -21.48
CA HIS A 356 9.25 16.37 -21.08
C HIS A 356 9.53 17.80 -20.62
N LEU A 357 10.60 18.03 -19.86
CA LEU A 357 11.03 19.38 -19.48
C LEU A 357 11.43 20.21 -20.72
N ALA A 358 12.31 19.70 -21.58
CA ALA A 358 12.76 20.40 -22.78
C ALA A 358 11.59 20.82 -23.70
N ASN A 359 10.63 19.91 -23.94
CA ASN A 359 9.44 20.21 -24.75
C ASN A 359 8.43 21.18 -24.12
N THR A 360 8.55 21.51 -22.82
CA THR A 360 7.62 22.38 -22.09
C THR A 360 8.23 23.68 -21.60
N SER A 361 9.56 23.77 -21.51
CA SER A 361 10.31 25.01 -21.29
C SER A 361 10.44 25.84 -22.57
N ALA A 362 10.75 27.13 -22.44
CA ALA A 362 11.14 27.94 -23.59
C ALA A 362 12.56 27.57 -24.06
N ASP A 363 12.80 27.60 -25.38
CA ASP A 363 14.00 27.15 -26.13
C ASP A 363 15.38 27.68 -25.66
N THR A 364 15.46 28.47 -24.59
CA THR A 364 16.71 29.03 -24.03
C THR A 364 16.78 28.99 -22.49
N GLN A 365 15.95 28.18 -21.81
CA GLN A 365 16.04 28.00 -20.36
C GLN A 365 17.06 26.92 -19.97
N ASN A 366 17.70 27.09 -18.82
CA ASN A 366 18.54 26.03 -18.23
C ASN A 366 17.63 25.00 -17.56
N LEU A 367 18.01 23.72 -17.62
CA LEU A 367 17.30 22.62 -16.95
C LEU A 367 18.27 21.91 -16.02
N LEU A 368 17.86 21.65 -14.77
CA LEU A 368 18.67 20.97 -13.76
C LEU A 368 17.78 20.20 -12.79
N PHE A 369 17.91 18.87 -12.76
CA PHE A 369 17.21 18.02 -11.81
C PHE A 369 18.08 16.83 -11.39
N CYS A 370 17.74 16.18 -10.28
CA CYS A 370 18.41 14.97 -9.81
C CYS A 370 17.47 13.75 -9.98
N PRO A 371 17.69 12.89 -11.00
CA PRO A 371 16.82 11.75 -11.25
C PRO A 371 16.74 10.79 -10.07
N TRP A 372 17.87 10.52 -9.41
CA TRP A 372 17.97 9.67 -8.22
C TRP A 372 17.04 10.16 -7.10
N SER A 373 17.05 11.46 -6.80
CA SER A 373 16.21 12.02 -5.72
C SER A 373 14.72 11.87 -6.02
N ILE A 374 14.30 12.11 -7.26
CA ILE A 374 12.90 11.94 -7.69
C ILE A 374 12.51 10.46 -7.64
N SER A 375 13.35 9.59 -8.21
CA SER A 375 13.10 8.16 -8.31
C SER A 375 13.01 7.49 -6.93
N VAL A 376 13.87 7.85 -5.97
CA VAL A 376 13.79 7.33 -4.59
C VAL A 376 12.53 7.79 -3.87
N THR A 377 12.19 9.08 -3.92
CA THR A 377 10.95 9.58 -3.30
C THR A 377 9.72 8.91 -3.90
N MET A 378 9.66 8.75 -5.23
CA MET A 378 8.55 8.07 -5.89
C MET A 378 8.56 6.55 -5.69
N ALA A 379 9.71 5.93 -5.39
CA ALA A 379 9.77 4.52 -4.99
C ALA A 379 9.26 4.28 -3.55
N MET A 380 9.41 5.25 -2.63
CA MET A 380 8.72 5.23 -1.34
C MET A 380 7.20 5.38 -1.47
N VAL A 381 6.74 6.15 -2.47
CA VAL A 381 5.31 6.22 -2.85
C VAL A 381 4.84 4.89 -3.45
N TYR A 382 5.61 4.30 -4.37
CA TYR A 382 5.34 3.01 -5.01
C TYR A 382 5.16 1.86 -4.02
N LEU A 383 5.99 1.80 -2.96
CA LEU A 383 5.91 0.78 -1.90
C LEU A 383 4.50 0.67 -1.28
N GLY A 384 3.78 1.80 -1.19
CA GLY A 384 2.43 1.88 -0.65
C GLY A 384 1.32 1.76 -1.69
N ALA A 385 1.64 1.83 -2.99
CA ALA A 385 0.68 1.79 -4.09
C ALA A 385 0.21 0.35 -4.40
N ARG A 386 -1.01 0.19 -4.92
CA ARG A 386 -1.56 -1.09 -5.41
C ARG A 386 -2.36 -0.87 -6.70
N GLY A 387 -2.63 -1.94 -7.46
CA GLY A 387 -3.43 -1.89 -8.70
C GLY A 387 -2.90 -0.88 -9.74
N SER A 388 -3.81 -0.26 -10.50
CA SER A 388 -3.45 0.67 -11.59
C SER A 388 -2.57 1.85 -11.16
N THR A 389 -2.67 2.29 -9.89
CA THR A 389 -1.77 3.32 -9.33
C THR A 389 -0.32 2.81 -9.26
N ALA A 390 -0.11 1.58 -8.80
CA ALA A 390 1.21 0.96 -8.80
C ALA A 390 1.73 0.78 -10.24
N ASP A 391 0.87 0.31 -11.14
CA ASP A 391 1.22 0.03 -12.53
C ASP A 391 1.70 1.29 -13.27
N GLN A 392 0.99 2.40 -13.11
CA GLN A 392 1.37 3.69 -13.71
C GLN A 392 2.67 4.23 -13.10
N ILE A 393 2.87 4.12 -11.78
CA ILE A 393 4.12 4.54 -11.13
C ILE A 393 5.29 3.71 -11.68
N ALA A 394 5.14 2.38 -11.76
CA ALA A 394 6.15 1.48 -12.29
C ALA A 394 6.42 1.69 -13.78
N GLN A 395 5.40 2.05 -14.57
CA GLN A 395 5.55 2.36 -15.99
C GLN A 395 6.31 3.67 -16.20
N VAL A 396 5.94 4.75 -15.50
CA VAL A 396 6.60 6.06 -15.67
C VAL A 396 8.06 6.01 -15.20
N LEU A 397 8.35 5.36 -14.07
CA LEU A 397 9.70 5.17 -13.54
C LEU A 397 10.48 4.03 -14.22
N GLN A 398 9.90 3.37 -15.23
CA GLN A 398 10.49 2.26 -15.98
C GLN A 398 10.88 1.04 -15.15
N PHE A 399 10.36 0.93 -13.93
CA PHE A 399 10.53 -0.23 -13.04
C PHE A 399 10.03 -1.54 -13.65
N SER A 400 9.10 -1.48 -14.62
CA SER A 400 8.67 -2.64 -15.40
C SER A 400 9.74 -3.24 -16.32
N HIS A 401 10.78 -2.47 -16.69
CA HIS A 401 11.95 -3.02 -17.41
C HIS A 401 12.93 -3.74 -16.46
N ALA A 402 12.95 -3.35 -15.17
CA ALA A 402 13.78 -3.93 -14.12
C ALA A 402 13.23 -5.29 -13.61
N GLY A 403 13.04 -6.23 -14.53
CA GLY A 403 12.55 -7.59 -14.25
C GLY A 403 12.00 -8.37 -15.45
N VAL A 404 12.10 -7.85 -16.69
CA VAL A 404 11.49 -8.46 -17.89
C VAL A 404 12.51 -9.11 -18.85
N HIS A 405 13.83 -9.00 -18.63
CA HIS A 405 14.83 -9.67 -19.46
C HIS A 405 15.00 -11.18 -19.18
N ARG A 406 13.92 -11.93 -19.43
CA ARG A 406 13.93 -13.37 -19.74
C ARG A 406 13.30 -13.66 -21.11
N GLY A 407 13.92 -13.13 -22.15
CA GLY A 407 13.57 -13.41 -23.55
C GLY A 407 14.70 -12.99 -24.49
N ALA A 408 15.06 -13.86 -25.45
CA ALA A 408 16.12 -13.62 -26.44
C ALA A 408 15.75 -12.47 -27.42
N PRO A 409 16.74 -11.80 -28.06
CA PRO A 409 16.51 -10.53 -28.73
C PRO A 409 15.69 -10.68 -30.02
N ALA A 410 14.59 -9.92 -30.10
CA ALA A 410 13.87 -9.71 -31.36
C ALA A 410 14.56 -8.63 -32.20
N THR A 411 14.89 -8.94 -33.45
CA THR A 411 15.47 -7.96 -34.37
C THR A 411 14.46 -6.88 -34.76
N PRO A 412 14.89 -5.62 -34.92
CA PRO A 412 13.98 -4.52 -35.21
C PRO A 412 13.43 -4.63 -36.64
N ARG A 413 12.09 -4.66 -36.76
CA ARG A 413 11.39 -4.38 -38.01
C ARG A 413 10.71 -3.03 -37.91
N SER A 414 10.90 -2.20 -38.94
CA SER A 414 10.36 -0.86 -39.07
C SER A 414 8.85 -0.82 -38.86
N LEU A 415 8.37 0.03 -37.94
CA LEU A 415 6.95 0.38 -37.89
C LEU A 415 6.59 1.25 -39.10
N SER A 416 5.68 0.76 -39.94
CA SER A 416 4.82 1.60 -40.77
C SER A 416 3.46 1.77 -40.11
N SER A 417 2.86 2.95 -40.23
CA SER A 417 1.49 3.24 -39.80
C SER A 417 0.46 2.26 -40.39
N CYS A 418 -0.62 2.01 -39.63
CA CYS A 418 -1.71 1.04 -39.86
C CYS A 418 -1.41 -0.41 -39.46
N ASP A 419 -1.66 -0.73 -38.18
CA ASP A 419 -2.52 -1.86 -37.77
C ASP A 419 -2.82 -1.79 -36.27
N PHE A 420 -3.80 -0.95 -35.89
CA PHE A 420 -4.23 -0.77 -34.49
C PHE A 420 -5.69 -1.26 -34.29
N SER A 421 -6.02 -2.43 -34.83
CA SER A 421 -7.36 -3.04 -34.68
C SER A 421 -7.45 -4.52 -35.05
N GLN A 422 -6.67 -5.39 -34.38
CA GLN A 422 -7.04 -6.81 -34.12
C GLN A 422 -6.00 -7.55 -33.24
N GLN A 423 -6.06 -7.40 -31.91
CA GLN A 423 -5.47 -8.38 -30.98
C GLN A 423 -6.02 -8.25 -29.54
N THR A 424 -7.27 -8.65 -29.34
CA THR A 424 -7.88 -8.86 -28.02
C THR A 424 -8.69 -10.16 -28.01
N GLN A 425 -8.00 -11.30 -27.83
CA GLN A 425 -8.58 -12.55 -27.31
C GLN A 425 -7.50 -13.63 -27.11
N ARG A 426 -6.95 -13.73 -25.90
CA ARG A 426 -6.48 -14.97 -25.25
C ARG A 426 -6.33 -14.70 -23.74
N GLY A 427 -6.71 -15.68 -22.92
CA GLY A 427 -7.00 -15.47 -21.49
C GLY A 427 -5.80 -15.07 -20.63
N ALA A 428 -6.04 -14.19 -19.66
CA ALA A 428 -5.03 -13.65 -18.77
C ALA A 428 -4.62 -14.63 -17.66
N CYS A 429 -3.31 -14.67 -17.39
CA CYS A 429 -2.76 -15.04 -16.08
C CYS A 429 -2.87 -13.82 -15.15
N PRO A 430 -2.94 -13.93 -13.80
CA PRO A 430 -3.10 -12.75 -12.95
C PRO A 430 -1.81 -11.93 -12.86
N ASP A 431 -1.74 -10.81 -13.59
CA ASP A 431 -0.59 -9.89 -13.64
C ASP A 431 -0.13 -9.41 -12.24
N ALA A 432 -1.05 -9.34 -11.29
CA ALA A 432 -0.80 -8.97 -9.89
C ALA A 432 0.28 -9.83 -9.18
N ILE A 433 0.46 -11.10 -9.57
CA ILE A 433 1.46 -11.98 -8.94
C ILE A 433 2.88 -11.64 -9.44
N LEU A 434 3.02 -11.24 -10.71
CA LEU A 434 4.30 -10.79 -11.28
C LEU A 434 4.70 -9.42 -10.70
N GLN A 435 3.74 -8.50 -10.59
CA GLN A 435 3.96 -7.16 -10.02
C GLN A 435 4.41 -7.22 -8.54
N ALA A 436 3.78 -8.05 -7.72
CA ALA A 436 4.15 -8.20 -6.31
C ALA A 436 5.56 -8.77 -6.11
N GLN A 437 6.02 -9.65 -7.02
CA GLN A 437 7.39 -10.17 -6.99
C GLN A 437 8.42 -9.14 -7.48
N ALA A 438 8.09 -8.37 -8.52
CA ALA A 438 8.95 -7.29 -9.03
C ALA A 438 9.14 -6.16 -8.00
N ALA A 439 8.07 -5.71 -7.35
CA ALA A 439 8.13 -4.61 -6.37
C ALA A 439 9.15 -4.88 -5.25
N GLY A 440 9.13 -6.09 -4.67
CA GLY A 440 10.09 -6.49 -3.63
C GLY A 440 11.55 -6.48 -4.09
N VAL A 441 11.82 -6.78 -5.36
CA VAL A 441 13.17 -6.71 -5.97
C VAL A 441 13.60 -5.26 -6.14
N ILE A 442 12.76 -4.41 -6.73
CA ILE A 442 13.04 -2.97 -6.94
C ILE A 442 13.41 -2.26 -5.64
N HIS A 443 12.63 -2.44 -4.56
CA HIS A 443 12.93 -1.80 -3.28
C HIS A 443 14.26 -2.29 -2.67
N SER A 444 14.64 -3.56 -2.88
CA SER A 444 15.95 -4.09 -2.46
C SER A 444 17.13 -3.58 -3.30
N ALA A 445 16.90 -3.28 -4.58
CA ALA A 445 17.89 -2.65 -5.44
C ALA A 445 18.12 -1.18 -5.03
N PHE A 446 17.05 -0.44 -4.71
CA PHE A 446 17.16 0.90 -4.12
C PHE A 446 17.94 0.89 -2.80
N HIS A 447 17.70 -0.08 -1.93
CA HIS A 447 18.46 -0.25 -0.69
C HIS A 447 19.96 -0.48 -0.98
N SER A 448 20.28 -1.41 -1.88
CA SER A 448 21.68 -1.74 -2.23
C SER A 448 22.41 -0.55 -2.86
N LEU A 449 21.76 0.15 -3.80
CA LEU A 449 22.34 1.32 -4.46
C LEU A 449 22.45 2.53 -3.53
N SER A 450 21.46 2.78 -2.65
CA SER A 450 21.55 3.84 -1.64
C SER A 450 22.65 3.58 -0.62
N ASN A 451 22.91 2.32 -0.26
CA ASN A 451 24.05 1.97 0.59
C ASN A 451 25.38 2.23 -0.14
N ALA A 452 25.51 1.81 -1.40
CA ALA A 452 26.71 2.05 -2.21
C ALA A 452 27.02 3.55 -2.38
N ILE A 453 25.99 4.35 -2.70
CA ILE A 453 26.06 5.82 -2.82
C ILE A 453 26.55 6.50 -1.53
N ASN A 454 26.21 5.94 -0.36
CA ASN A 454 26.58 6.48 0.95
C ASN A 454 27.92 5.93 1.50
N VAL A 455 28.65 5.09 0.75
CA VAL A 455 30.01 4.67 1.16
C VAL A 455 30.99 5.81 0.89
N SER A 456 31.53 6.40 1.95
CA SER A 456 32.59 7.40 1.84
C SER A 456 33.89 6.76 1.33
N THR A 457 34.25 7.08 0.08
CA THR A 457 35.56 6.75 -0.52
C THR A 457 36.69 7.64 0.01
N GLY A 458 36.35 8.84 0.48
CA GLY A 458 37.28 9.86 0.98
C GLY A 458 37.81 10.82 -0.11
N GLU A 459 37.57 10.52 -1.38
CA GLU A 459 38.03 11.32 -2.53
C GLU A 459 36.97 12.33 -3.00
N TYR A 460 35.69 11.91 -2.93
CA TYR A 460 34.51 12.76 -3.04
C TYR A 460 33.57 12.52 -1.84
N LEU A 461 32.64 13.46 -1.63
CA LEU A 461 31.56 13.31 -0.66
C LEU A 461 30.22 13.22 -1.39
N LEU A 462 29.56 12.08 -1.29
CA LEU A 462 28.20 11.86 -1.79
C LEU A 462 27.35 11.34 -0.63
N GLU A 463 26.24 12.00 -0.36
CA GLU A 463 25.30 11.64 0.71
C GLU A 463 23.87 11.69 0.15
N SER A 464 23.09 10.63 0.36
CA SER A 464 21.66 10.53 0.03
C SER A 464 20.90 10.04 1.25
N ALA A 465 19.99 10.87 1.76
CA ALA A 465 19.19 10.60 2.96
C ALA A 465 17.69 10.62 2.63
N ASN A 466 16.94 9.69 3.23
CA ASN A 466 15.49 9.59 3.11
C ASN A 466 14.83 9.89 4.45
N LYS A 467 13.62 10.45 4.43
CA LYS A 467 12.79 10.61 5.63
C LYS A 467 11.30 10.66 5.33
N LEU A 468 10.54 9.90 6.10
CA LEU A 468 9.09 9.91 6.16
C LEU A 468 8.63 10.77 7.35
N PHE A 469 7.77 11.74 7.09
CA PHE A 469 7.07 12.53 8.11
C PHE A 469 5.58 12.19 8.06
N GLY A 470 5.02 11.67 9.15
CA GLY A 470 3.61 11.24 9.23
C GLY A 470 2.83 12.03 10.27
N GLU A 471 1.56 12.30 9.98
CA GLU A 471 0.61 12.96 10.90
C GLU A 471 0.43 12.16 12.20
N LYS A 472 0.62 12.81 13.35
CA LYS A 472 0.57 12.23 14.71
C LYS A 472 -0.71 11.44 15.02
N SER A 473 -1.83 11.85 14.43
CA SER A 473 -3.16 11.24 14.62
C SER A 473 -3.49 10.13 13.61
N ALA A 474 -2.73 10.02 12.52
CA ALA A 474 -2.98 9.06 11.46
C ALA A 474 -2.45 7.66 11.81
N ARG A 475 -3.19 6.62 11.39
CA ARG A 475 -2.77 5.21 11.55
C ARG A 475 -2.34 4.64 10.20
N PHE A 476 -1.03 4.58 10.00
CA PHE A 476 -0.43 3.91 8.85
C PHE A 476 -0.26 2.41 9.11
N LYS A 477 -0.20 1.62 8.03
CA LYS A 477 0.02 0.17 8.11
C LYS A 477 1.40 -0.14 8.65
N GLU A 478 1.47 -1.02 9.64
CA GLU A 478 2.72 -1.46 10.27
C GLU A 478 3.67 -2.07 9.22
N GLU A 479 3.16 -2.90 8.30
CA GLU A 479 3.90 -3.44 7.16
C GLU A 479 4.57 -2.35 6.29
N TYR A 480 3.87 -1.23 6.02
CA TYR A 480 4.46 -0.14 5.22
C TYR A 480 5.60 0.57 5.97
N MET A 481 5.45 0.74 7.28
CA MET A 481 6.47 1.36 8.14
C MET A 481 7.72 0.45 8.23
N GLU A 482 7.53 -0.85 8.49
CA GLU A 482 8.61 -1.84 8.52
C GLU A 482 9.37 -1.93 7.19
N LEU A 483 8.65 -1.97 6.05
CA LEU A 483 9.28 -2.02 4.74
C LEU A 483 9.98 -0.71 4.35
N SER A 484 9.47 0.44 4.82
CA SER A 484 10.10 1.75 4.62
C SER A 484 11.41 1.87 5.39
N GLU A 485 11.43 1.46 6.67
CA GLU A 485 12.65 1.40 7.48
C GLU A 485 13.66 0.42 6.83
N LYS A 486 13.20 -0.78 6.47
CA LYS A 486 14.03 -1.84 5.88
C LYS A 486 14.74 -1.42 4.59
N TYR A 487 14.03 -0.84 3.63
CA TYR A 487 14.58 -0.57 2.30
C TYR A 487 15.17 0.83 2.16
N TYR A 488 14.59 1.83 2.82
CA TYR A 488 14.98 3.23 2.64
C TYR A 488 15.70 3.84 3.85
N SER A 489 15.88 3.07 4.94
CA SER A 489 16.58 3.48 6.16
C SER A 489 16.01 4.76 6.79
N THR A 490 14.69 4.94 6.67
CA THR A 490 13.93 6.06 7.23
C THR A 490 13.07 5.57 8.39
N GLU A 491 13.44 5.93 9.62
CA GLU A 491 12.52 5.87 10.76
C GLU A 491 11.38 6.90 10.56
N PRO A 492 10.10 6.47 10.58
CA PRO A 492 8.95 7.37 10.51
C PRO A 492 8.96 8.42 11.63
N GLN A 493 8.98 9.71 11.26
CA GLN A 493 8.86 10.79 12.23
C GLN A 493 7.42 11.29 12.31
N ALA A 494 6.80 11.10 13.48
CA ALA A 494 5.55 11.78 13.81
C ALA A 494 5.75 13.31 13.82
N VAL A 495 4.85 14.00 13.14
CA VAL A 495 4.71 15.46 13.09
C VAL A 495 3.24 15.81 13.21
N ASP A 496 2.98 17.08 13.46
CA ASP A 496 1.65 17.62 13.68
C ASP A 496 1.29 18.52 12.52
N PHE A 497 0.64 17.95 11.51
CA PHE A 497 0.10 18.71 10.38
C PHE A 497 -1.26 19.32 10.76
N LEU A 498 -2.06 18.61 11.57
CA LEU A 498 -3.42 19.02 11.94
C LEU A 498 -3.46 20.37 12.67
N GLU A 499 -2.65 20.55 13.71
CA GLU A 499 -2.63 21.77 14.54
C GLU A 499 -1.45 22.69 14.17
N CYS A 500 -0.35 22.14 13.65
CA CYS A 500 0.93 22.84 13.50
C CYS A 500 1.57 22.72 12.10
N ALA A 501 0.78 22.65 11.03
CA ALA A 501 1.23 22.49 9.63
C ALA A 501 2.49 23.31 9.25
N GLU A 502 2.51 24.61 9.54
CA GLU A 502 3.63 25.50 9.19
C GLU A 502 4.91 25.21 9.99
N ASP A 503 4.80 24.74 11.23
CA ASP A 503 5.97 24.32 12.02
C ASP A 503 6.46 22.93 11.63
N ALA A 504 5.54 22.03 11.23
CA ALA A 504 5.89 20.78 10.55
C ALA A 504 6.65 21.07 9.24
N ARG A 505 6.18 22.02 8.42
CA ARG A 505 6.85 22.46 7.19
C ARG A 505 8.27 22.98 7.45
N LYS A 506 8.43 23.90 8.41
CA LYS A 506 9.74 24.44 8.81
C LYS A 506 10.68 23.34 9.31
N LYS A 507 10.16 22.36 10.06
CA LYS A 507 10.91 21.19 10.55
C LYS A 507 11.40 20.31 9.39
N ILE A 508 10.57 20.05 8.38
CA ILE A 508 10.95 19.30 7.18
C ILE A 508 12.02 20.06 6.39
N ASN A 509 11.78 21.34 6.07
CA ASN A 509 12.76 22.18 5.36
C ASN A 509 14.09 22.31 6.13
N SER A 510 14.06 22.40 7.46
CA SER A 510 15.28 22.41 8.30
C SER A 510 16.07 21.10 8.20
N TRP A 511 15.38 19.95 8.15
CA TRP A 511 16.03 18.67 7.90
C TRP A 511 16.67 18.61 6.52
N VAL A 512 15.95 18.97 5.45
CA VAL A 512 16.49 19.02 4.07
C VAL A 512 17.70 19.96 3.97
N LYS A 513 17.59 21.16 4.56
CA LYS A 513 18.68 22.13 4.64
C LYS A 513 19.92 21.55 5.32
N THR A 514 19.73 20.73 6.35
CA THR A 514 20.83 20.09 7.08
C THR A 514 21.52 19.02 6.22
N GLN A 515 20.77 18.15 5.56
CA GLN A 515 21.33 17.12 4.67
C GLN A 515 22.06 17.75 3.46
N THR A 516 21.46 18.78 2.85
CA THR A 516 22.01 19.51 1.68
C THR A 516 23.09 20.55 2.03
N LYS A 517 23.63 20.52 3.26
CA LYS A 517 24.63 21.46 3.79
C LYS A 517 24.28 22.96 3.58
N GLY A 518 22.99 23.28 3.57
CA GLY A 518 22.45 24.63 3.39
C GLY A 518 22.03 25.01 1.97
N LYS A 519 22.33 24.18 0.95
CA LYS A 519 22.07 24.49 -0.47
C LYS A 519 20.59 24.46 -0.85
N ILE A 520 19.78 23.60 -0.22
CA ILE A 520 18.32 23.52 -0.44
C ILE A 520 17.60 23.95 0.87
N PRO A 521 17.40 25.26 1.11
CA PRO A 521 16.84 25.74 2.37
C PRO A 521 15.32 25.63 2.48
N ASN A 522 14.59 25.61 1.35
CA ASN A 522 13.13 25.72 1.27
C ASN A 522 12.54 24.80 0.19
N LEU A 523 12.70 23.48 0.34
CA LEU A 523 12.13 22.50 -0.60
C LEU A 523 10.60 22.65 -0.71
N LEU A 524 9.92 22.72 0.44
CA LEU A 524 8.47 22.88 0.55
C LEU A 524 8.09 24.39 0.66
N PRO A 525 7.32 24.95 -0.29
CA PRO A 525 6.91 26.36 -0.25
C PRO A 525 5.90 26.65 0.87
N GLU A 526 5.74 27.91 1.26
CA GLU A 526 4.67 28.32 2.19
C GLU A 526 3.30 27.91 1.66
N GLY A 527 2.44 27.40 2.57
CA GLY A 527 1.12 26.87 2.20
C GLY A 527 1.13 25.52 1.46
N SER A 528 2.28 24.85 1.28
CA SER A 528 2.33 23.55 0.60
C SER A 528 1.92 22.35 1.46
N VAL A 529 1.81 22.55 2.78
CA VAL A 529 1.28 21.58 3.73
C VAL A 529 0.32 22.31 4.66
N ASP A 530 -0.70 21.58 5.11
CA ASP A 530 -1.90 22.08 5.77
C ASP A 530 -2.44 21.00 6.73
N ALA A 531 -3.60 21.27 7.34
CA ALA A 531 -4.28 20.32 8.25
C ALA A 531 -4.80 19.05 7.55
N ASP A 532 -5.02 19.11 6.23
CA ASP A 532 -5.41 17.94 5.43
C ASP A 532 -4.18 17.03 5.20
N THR A 533 -2.95 17.53 5.13
CA THR A 533 -1.71 16.73 4.97
C THR A 533 -1.62 15.54 5.94
N LYS A 534 -1.32 14.33 5.45
CA LYS A 534 -1.17 13.12 6.28
C LYS A 534 0.23 12.56 6.27
N MET A 535 0.94 12.62 5.14
CA MET A 535 2.32 12.17 5.08
C MET A 535 3.13 13.02 4.09
N VAL A 536 4.40 13.23 4.40
CA VAL A 536 5.38 13.83 3.49
C VAL A 536 6.59 12.92 3.41
N LEU A 537 6.86 12.40 2.22
CA LEU A 537 7.99 11.53 1.89
C LEU A 537 9.10 12.35 1.24
N VAL A 538 10.30 12.34 1.82
CA VAL A 538 11.39 13.24 1.41
C VAL A 538 12.68 12.48 1.16
N ASN A 539 13.35 12.80 0.06
CA ASN A 539 14.75 12.49 -0.18
C ASN A 539 15.57 13.80 -0.26
N ALA A 540 16.80 13.77 0.22
CA ALA A 540 17.78 14.85 0.08
C ALA A 540 19.14 14.28 -0.32
N VAL A 541 19.80 14.90 -1.29
CA VAL A 541 21.10 14.50 -1.84
C VAL A 541 22.08 15.66 -1.76
N TYR A 542 23.33 15.37 -1.41
CA TYR A 542 24.46 16.31 -1.47
C TYR A 542 25.67 15.63 -2.12
N PHE A 543 26.31 16.33 -3.05
CA PHE A 543 27.52 15.89 -3.74
C PHE A 543 28.60 16.98 -3.69
N LYS A 544 29.84 16.58 -3.41
CA LYS A 544 31.02 17.42 -3.52
C LYS A 544 32.20 16.59 -4.04
N GLY A 545 32.44 16.69 -5.34
CA GLY A 545 33.60 16.11 -6.00
C GLY A 545 34.66 17.18 -6.29
N ARG A 546 35.94 16.82 -6.17
CA ARG A 546 37.05 17.60 -6.73
C ARG A 546 37.41 17.03 -8.08
N TRP A 547 37.79 17.88 -9.04
CA TRP A 547 38.35 17.39 -10.30
C TRP A 547 39.59 16.53 -10.03
N GLU A 548 39.79 15.46 -10.80
CA GLU A 548 41.05 14.70 -10.75
C GLU A 548 42.23 15.62 -11.10
N THR A 549 42.09 16.37 -12.20
CA THR A 549 42.99 17.46 -12.59
C THR A 549 42.26 18.82 -12.52
N PRO A 550 42.53 19.66 -11.51
CA PRO A 550 41.88 20.96 -11.35
C PRO A 550 42.17 21.95 -12.49
N PHE A 551 41.17 22.78 -12.82
CA PHE A 551 41.30 23.84 -13.83
C PHE A 551 42.22 24.97 -13.34
N GLN A 552 42.83 25.69 -14.29
CA GLN A 552 43.68 26.83 -13.99
C GLN A 552 42.86 27.96 -13.35
N LYS A 553 43.26 28.36 -12.12
CA LYS A 553 42.41 29.13 -11.21
C LYS A 553 41.88 30.49 -11.69
N LYS A 554 42.44 31.09 -12.76
CA LYS A 554 41.87 32.23 -13.50
C LYS A 554 42.45 32.34 -14.92
N LEU A 555 41.60 32.26 -15.95
CA LEU A 555 41.85 32.98 -17.20
C LEU A 555 41.65 34.49 -16.96
N LYS A 556 42.44 35.34 -17.62
CA LYS A 556 42.34 36.81 -17.47
C LYS A 556 41.29 37.40 -18.41
N GLY A 557 40.08 37.59 -17.91
CA GLY A 557 39.02 38.36 -18.58
C GLY A 557 37.70 37.60 -18.71
N LEU A 558 36.67 38.29 -19.20
CA LEU A 558 35.39 37.67 -19.54
C LEU A 558 35.40 37.20 -21.00
N TYR A 559 34.87 36.01 -21.24
CA TYR A 559 34.82 35.37 -22.54
C TYR A 559 33.38 35.38 -23.10
N PRO A 560 33.21 35.50 -24.43
CA PRO A 560 31.89 35.51 -25.04
C PRO A 560 31.33 34.08 -25.21
N PHE A 561 30.47 33.66 -24.29
CA PHE A 561 29.61 32.48 -24.44
C PHE A 561 28.52 32.74 -25.50
N ARG A 562 28.24 31.76 -26.34
CA ARG A 562 27.21 31.85 -27.41
C ARG A 562 25.93 31.20 -26.93
N VAL A 563 24.81 31.94 -26.94
CA VAL A 563 23.48 31.41 -26.57
C VAL A 563 22.73 30.97 -27.83
N ASN A 564 22.80 31.78 -28.88
CA ASN A 564 22.48 31.40 -30.26
C ASN A 564 23.52 32.06 -31.20
N SER A 565 23.39 31.98 -32.53
CA SER A 565 24.38 32.58 -33.43
C SER A 565 24.46 34.12 -33.35
N THR A 566 23.39 34.78 -32.89
CA THR A 566 23.29 36.25 -32.76
C THR A 566 23.59 36.74 -31.34
N GLN A 567 23.20 35.99 -30.30
CA GLN A 567 23.29 36.39 -28.91
C GLN A 567 24.53 35.82 -28.21
N ARG A 568 25.31 36.72 -27.59
CA ARG A 568 26.48 36.37 -26.79
C ARG A 568 26.36 36.94 -25.37
N LYS A 569 26.80 36.19 -24.37
CA LYS A 569 26.88 36.61 -22.96
C LYS A 569 28.34 36.54 -22.50
N SER A 570 28.78 37.50 -21.71
CA SER A 570 30.12 37.51 -21.13
C SER A 570 30.17 36.64 -19.87
N VAL A 571 31.05 35.65 -19.83
CA VAL A 571 31.18 34.68 -18.71
C VAL A 571 32.63 34.55 -18.24
N GLU A 572 32.85 34.11 -17.01
CA GLU A 572 34.17 33.65 -16.56
C GLU A 572 34.40 32.24 -17.11
N MET A 573 35.53 32.01 -17.78
CA MET A 573 35.92 30.71 -18.31
C MET A 573 37.03 30.09 -17.47
N MET A 574 36.93 28.78 -17.28
CA MET A 574 37.93 27.91 -16.69
C MET A 574 38.68 27.20 -17.83
N PHE A 575 39.98 26.95 -17.64
CA PHE A 575 40.83 26.32 -18.65
C PHE A 575 41.61 25.14 -18.09
N LEU A 576 41.62 24.04 -18.85
CA LEU A 576 42.40 22.84 -18.60
C LEU A 576 43.01 22.40 -19.93
N HIS A 577 44.26 21.93 -19.88
CA HIS A 577 44.91 21.23 -20.99
C HIS A 577 45.50 19.95 -20.41
N GLU A 578 44.93 18.82 -20.79
CA GLU A 578 45.23 17.51 -20.21
C GLU A 578 44.79 16.40 -21.17
N LYS A 579 45.29 15.19 -20.96
CA LYS A 579 44.76 14.00 -21.63
C LYS A 579 43.43 13.58 -21.05
N LEU A 580 42.40 13.51 -21.90
CA LEU A 580 41.02 13.27 -21.51
C LEU A 580 40.33 12.38 -22.54
N ASN A 581 39.37 11.58 -22.09
CA ASN A 581 38.51 10.82 -22.99
C ASN A 581 37.57 11.77 -23.73
N ILE A 582 37.71 11.82 -25.06
CA ILE A 582 36.90 12.62 -25.96
C ILE A 582 36.38 11.75 -27.11
N GLY A 583 35.17 12.05 -27.58
CA GLY A 583 34.50 11.35 -28.67
C GLY A 583 33.71 12.31 -29.56
N TYR A 584 33.26 11.81 -30.71
CA TYR A 584 32.48 12.61 -31.66
C TYR A 584 31.32 11.81 -32.25
N ILE A 585 30.10 12.29 -32.00
CA ILE A 585 28.85 11.69 -32.43
C ILE A 585 28.52 12.24 -33.82
N ALA A 586 29.08 11.62 -34.86
CA ALA A 586 29.00 12.10 -36.24
C ALA A 586 27.57 12.34 -36.77
N ASP A 587 26.60 11.49 -36.37
CA ASP A 587 25.20 11.60 -36.81
C ASP A 587 24.50 12.86 -36.25
N LEU A 588 24.94 13.35 -35.08
CA LEU A 588 24.38 14.53 -34.40
C LEU A 588 25.28 15.77 -34.53
N LYS A 589 26.53 15.60 -34.94
CA LYS A 589 27.59 16.65 -34.93
C LYS A 589 27.80 17.23 -33.54
N VAL A 590 28.03 16.34 -32.59
CA VAL A 590 28.22 16.64 -31.17
C VAL A 590 29.55 16.04 -30.71
N GLN A 591 30.41 16.88 -30.15
CA GLN A 591 31.56 16.43 -29.36
C GLN A 591 31.09 15.97 -27.99
N ILE A 592 31.66 14.88 -27.47
CA ILE A 592 31.41 14.40 -26.11
C ILE A 592 32.74 14.30 -25.36
N LEU A 593 32.80 14.83 -24.14
CA LEU A 593 34.00 14.91 -23.31
C LEU A 593 33.70 14.36 -21.91
N GLU A 594 34.61 13.54 -21.40
CA GLU A 594 34.62 13.11 -20.00
C GLU A 594 35.55 14.00 -19.17
N LEU A 595 35.07 14.43 -18.01
CA LEU A 595 35.84 15.14 -16.99
C LEU A 595 35.79 14.34 -15.67
N PRO A 596 36.84 13.56 -15.33
CA PRO A 596 36.87 12.77 -14.11
C PRO A 596 36.99 13.65 -12.85
N TYR A 597 36.30 13.23 -11.79
CA TYR A 597 36.57 13.67 -10.43
C TYR A 597 37.59 12.73 -9.78
N ALA A 598 38.18 13.14 -8.65
CA ALA A 598 38.94 12.23 -7.82
C ALA A 598 38.03 11.08 -7.32
N GLY A 599 38.26 9.87 -7.83
CA GLY A 599 37.48 8.66 -7.56
C GLY A 599 36.65 8.18 -8.75
N GLU A 600 35.70 7.27 -8.51
CA GLU A 600 34.92 6.56 -9.55
C GLU A 600 33.71 7.38 -10.08
N VAL A 601 33.87 8.68 -10.34
CA VAL A 601 32.78 9.57 -10.80
C VAL A 601 33.30 10.54 -11.88
N SER A 602 32.51 10.75 -12.93
CA SER A 602 32.82 11.69 -14.02
C SER A 602 31.68 12.66 -14.32
N MET A 603 31.99 13.84 -14.86
CA MET A 603 31.04 14.71 -15.57
C MET A 603 31.18 14.50 -17.08
N PHE A 604 30.08 14.29 -17.79
CA PHE A 604 30.07 14.25 -19.25
C PHE A 604 29.50 15.54 -19.83
N LEU A 605 30.19 16.11 -20.82
CA LEU A 605 29.77 17.30 -21.54
C LEU A 605 29.50 16.94 -23.01
N LEU A 606 28.31 17.28 -23.50
CA LEU A 606 27.93 17.10 -24.90
C LEU A 606 27.78 18.49 -25.55
N LEU A 607 28.60 18.77 -26.55
CA LEU A 607 28.75 20.07 -27.20
C LEU A 607 28.44 19.98 -28.71
N PRO A 608 27.36 20.59 -29.22
CA PRO A 608 27.09 20.62 -30.66
C PRO A 608 28.06 21.54 -31.42
N ASP A 609 28.48 21.12 -32.61
CA ASP A 609 29.39 21.86 -33.51
C ASP A 609 28.83 23.20 -33.98
N GLY A 610 27.50 23.30 -34.08
CA GLY A 610 26.79 24.36 -34.79
C GLY A 610 25.59 24.89 -34.02
N ILE A 611 25.46 26.21 -34.00
CA ILE A 611 24.39 26.95 -33.33
C ILE A 611 23.69 27.82 -34.38
N ALA A 612 22.37 27.74 -34.49
CA ALA A 612 21.58 28.42 -35.52
C ALA A 612 21.16 29.85 -35.11
N GLU A 613 20.45 30.57 -35.99
CA GLU A 613 19.91 31.92 -35.67
C GLU A 613 18.83 31.89 -34.57
N SER A 614 18.01 30.84 -34.54
CA SER A 614 16.88 30.67 -33.60
C SER A 614 16.92 29.37 -32.81
N SER A 615 18.07 28.69 -32.73
CA SER A 615 18.23 27.43 -32.00
C SER A 615 19.59 27.37 -31.31
N THR A 616 19.63 26.64 -30.20
CA THR A 616 20.82 26.36 -29.38
C THR A 616 21.76 25.35 -30.03
N GLY A 617 21.24 24.53 -30.95
CA GLY A 617 21.92 23.37 -31.52
C GLY A 617 21.71 22.08 -30.73
N LEU A 618 21.05 22.15 -29.57
CA LEU A 618 20.76 20.98 -28.72
C LEU A 618 19.51 20.23 -29.15
N GLU A 619 18.62 20.82 -29.95
CA GLU A 619 17.26 20.31 -30.16
C GLU A 619 17.24 18.89 -30.76
N LEU A 620 18.18 18.59 -31.66
CA LEU A 620 18.36 17.26 -32.25
C LEU A 620 18.97 16.26 -31.26
N LEU A 621 19.87 16.71 -30.39
CA LEU A 621 20.44 15.87 -29.31
C LEU A 621 19.36 15.53 -28.29
N GLU A 622 18.54 16.51 -27.90
CA GLU A 622 17.43 16.36 -26.95
C GLU A 622 16.34 15.42 -27.48
N SER A 623 15.97 15.52 -28.77
CA SER A 623 15.01 14.59 -29.37
C SER A 623 15.60 13.18 -29.49
N GLU A 624 16.86 13.04 -29.90
CA GLU A 624 17.47 11.76 -30.26
C GLU A 624 18.11 10.99 -29.10
N ILE A 625 18.45 11.61 -27.97
CA ILE A 625 19.12 10.93 -26.84
C ILE A 625 18.23 9.82 -26.24
N THR A 626 18.76 8.61 -26.13
CA THR A 626 18.10 7.46 -25.49
C THR A 626 19.14 6.69 -24.68
N HIS A 627 18.70 5.82 -23.77
CA HIS A 627 19.62 4.96 -23.00
C HIS A 627 20.63 4.25 -23.91
N ASP A 628 20.15 3.51 -24.91
CA ASP A 628 21.01 2.67 -25.76
C ASP A 628 22.01 3.50 -26.58
N LYS A 629 21.62 4.71 -27.00
CA LYS A 629 22.51 5.64 -27.69
C LYS A 629 23.52 6.26 -26.74
N LEU A 630 23.09 6.70 -25.55
CA LEU A 630 23.97 7.27 -24.54
C LEU A 630 25.02 6.25 -24.08
N SER A 631 24.60 5.03 -23.75
CA SER A 631 25.51 3.93 -23.39
C SER A 631 26.47 3.56 -24.52
N LYS A 632 26.05 3.69 -25.79
CA LYS A 632 26.97 3.56 -26.95
C LYS A 632 27.96 4.74 -27.03
N TRP A 633 27.50 5.98 -26.85
CA TRP A 633 28.35 7.17 -26.93
C TRP A 633 29.37 7.25 -25.80
N LEU A 634 29.07 6.64 -24.64
CA LEU A 634 29.95 6.54 -23.49
C LEU A 634 30.87 5.31 -23.50
N SER A 635 30.83 4.47 -24.55
CA SER A 635 31.68 3.28 -24.66
C SER A 635 33.08 3.59 -25.19
N GLU A 636 34.03 2.70 -24.89
CA GLU A 636 35.42 2.72 -25.40
C GLU A 636 35.50 2.71 -26.95
N ASP A 637 34.44 2.29 -27.65
CA ASP A 637 34.35 2.36 -29.12
C ASP A 637 34.14 3.80 -29.66
N THR A 638 33.62 4.70 -28.82
CA THR A 638 33.30 6.10 -29.19
C THR A 638 34.20 7.13 -28.49
N MET A 639 34.62 6.85 -27.27
CA MET A 639 35.47 7.70 -26.43
C MET A 639 36.93 7.20 -26.48
N GLY A 640 37.87 8.09 -26.77
CA GLY A 640 39.31 7.78 -26.71
C GLY A 640 40.11 8.88 -26.03
N GLU A 641 41.20 8.51 -25.37
CA GLU A 641 42.12 9.45 -24.72
C GLU A 641 42.89 10.26 -25.78
N ASP A 642 42.76 11.60 -25.74
CA ASP A 642 43.51 12.53 -26.60
C ASP A 642 43.96 13.77 -25.81
N ASP A 643 44.90 14.55 -26.35
CA ASP A 643 45.41 15.79 -25.76
C ASP A 643 44.41 16.95 -26.02
N VAL A 644 43.56 17.30 -25.04
CA VAL A 644 42.42 18.23 -25.21
C VAL A 644 42.69 19.59 -24.53
N GLU A 645 42.26 20.68 -25.18
CA GLU A 645 42.12 22.01 -24.55
C GLU A 645 40.66 22.27 -24.20
N VAL A 646 40.33 22.28 -22.90
CA VAL A 646 38.96 22.42 -22.38
C VAL A 646 38.71 23.84 -21.91
N TYR A 647 37.66 24.47 -22.46
CA TYR A 647 37.15 25.78 -22.03
C TYR A 647 35.69 25.63 -21.59
N ILE A 648 35.47 25.66 -20.27
CA ILE A 648 34.13 25.52 -19.66
C ILE A 648 33.81 26.79 -18.86
N PRO A 649 32.58 27.34 -18.93
CA PRO A 649 32.19 28.45 -18.07
C PRO A 649 32.21 28.02 -16.60
N LYS A 650 32.55 28.95 -15.72
CA LYS A 650 32.23 28.85 -14.29
C LYS A 650 30.75 29.17 -14.13
N PHE A 651 29.96 28.27 -13.55
CA PHE A 651 28.52 28.46 -13.43
C PHE A 651 27.93 27.96 -12.13
N LYS A 652 26.81 28.57 -11.76
CA LYS A 652 25.95 28.13 -10.68
C LYS A 652 24.50 28.15 -11.18
N LEU A 653 23.78 27.04 -10.97
CA LEU A 653 22.38 26.87 -11.35
C LEU A 653 21.57 26.43 -10.13
N GLU A 654 20.32 26.90 -10.04
CA GLU A 654 19.36 26.55 -9.00
C GLU A 654 17.98 26.49 -9.66
N GLU A 655 17.37 25.30 -9.73
CA GLU A 655 16.09 25.08 -10.40
C GLU A 655 15.08 24.38 -9.48
N ARG A 656 13.79 24.63 -9.72
CA ARG A 656 12.69 24.13 -8.89
C ARG A 656 11.47 23.76 -9.74
N TYR A 657 10.84 22.64 -9.41
CA TYR A 657 9.68 22.12 -10.13
C TYR A 657 8.60 21.64 -9.15
N GLY A 658 7.32 21.87 -9.51
CA GLY A 658 6.20 21.05 -9.06
C GLY A 658 5.97 19.97 -10.12
N LEU A 659 5.92 18.71 -9.71
CA LEU A 659 5.97 17.57 -10.64
C LEU A 659 4.61 16.96 -10.97
N LYS A 660 3.52 17.34 -10.28
CA LYS A 660 2.17 16.82 -10.52
C LYS A 660 1.77 16.83 -12.00
N THR A 661 1.91 17.97 -12.67
CA THR A 661 1.53 18.14 -14.09
C THR A 661 2.41 17.30 -15.00
N ILE A 662 3.72 17.30 -14.78
CA ILE A 662 4.72 16.56 -15.57
C ILE A 662 4.46 15.04 -15.44
N LEU A 663 4.43 14.51 -14.21
CA LEU A 663 4.22 13.08 -13.96
C LEU A 663 2.84 12.61 -14.44
N THR A 664 1.79 13.44 -14.31
CA THR A 664 0.46 13.16 -14.88
C THR A 664 0.53 13.04 -16.40
N SER A 665 1.21 13.98 -17.09
CA SER A 665 1.36 13.95 -18.55
C SER A 665 2.20 12.77 -19.06
N MET A 666 3.15 12.28 -18.25
CA MET A 666 3.92 11.07 -18.53
C MET A 666 3.11 9.77 -18.32
N GLY A 667 1.90 9.85 -17.75
CA GLY A 667 0.98 8.71 -17.58
C GLY A 667 0.62 8.35 -16.13
N MET A 668 1.13 9.08 -15.13
CA MET A 668 0.91 8.79 -13.69
C MET A 668 -0.37 9.41 -13.11
N GLY A 669 -1.46 9.43 -13.88
CA GLY A 669 -2.67 10.18 -13.51
C GLY A 669 -3.41 9.64 -12.28
N ASP A 670 -3.41 8.32 -12.04
CA ASP A 670 -4.16 7.69 -10.94
C ASP A 670 -3.62 8.11 -9.57
N ALA A 671 -2.28 8.20 -9.42
CA ALA A 671 -1.64 8.54 -8.14
C ALA A 671 -2.06 9.94 -7.62
N PHE A 672 -2.19 10.90 -8.54
CA PHE A 672 -2.65 12.27 -8.25
C PHE A 672 -4.18 12.42 -8.28
N SER A 673 -4.90 11.37 -8.66
CA SER A 673 -6.36 11.38 -8.71
C SER A 673 -6.93 10.89 -7.39
N GLN A 674 -7.52 11.82 -6.63
CA GLN A 674 -8.39 11.54 -5.48
C GLN A 674 -9.48 10.48 -5.77
N GLY A 675 -9.84 10.27 -7.05
CA GLY A 675 -10.81 9.27 -7.50
C GLY A 675 -10.27 7.88 -7.88
N ARG A 676 -8.94 7.70 -7.95
CA ARG A 676 -8.30 6.48 -8.49
C ARG A 676 -7.05 6.02 -7.74
N ALA A 677 -6.45 6.88 -6.91
CA ALA A 677 -5.28 6.55 -6.14
C ALA A 677 -5.55 5.35 -5.22
N ASN A 678 -4.72 4.33 -5.31
CA ASN A 678 -4.82 3.14 -4.47
C ASN A 678 -3.54 3.03 -3.65
N PHE A 679 -3.55 3.72 -2.51
CA PHE A 679 -2.50 3.67 -1.49
C PHE A 679 -2.92 2.82 -0.28
N SER A 680 -3.72 1.78 -0.53
CA SER A 680 -4.12 0.76 0.46
C SER A 680 -2.95 -0.04 1.05
N GLY A 681 -1.75 0.10 0.50
CA GLY A 681 -0.52 -0.35 1.14
C GLY A 681 -0.09 0.53 2.32
N MET A 682 -0.43 1.83 2.33
CA MET A 682 -0.04 2.78 3.39
C MET A 682 -1.09 2.93 4.50
N SER A 683 -2.38 2.87 4.15
CA SER A 683 -3.51 3.09 5.07
C SER A 683 -4.48 1.91 5.06
N GLU A 684 -5.09 1.62 6.21
CA GLU A 684 -6.17 0.61 6.33
C GLU A 684 -7.45 1.00 5.58
N LYS A 685 -7.68 2.30 5.38
CA LYS A 685 -8.94 2.80 4.79
C LYS A 685 -8.88 3.03 3.28
N ASN A 686 -7.71 2.83 2.64
CA ASN A 686 -7.44 3.24 1.25
C ASN A 686 -7.92 4.67 0.95
N ASP A 687 -7.65 5.58 1.87
CA ASP A 687 -8.20 6.93 1.92
C ASP A 687 -7.15 8.01 1.59
N LEU A 688 -6.10 7.68 0.84
CA LEU A 688 -4.96 8.56 0.56
C LEU A 688 -4.76 8.78 -0.94
N PHE A 689 -4.26 9.95 -1.32
CA PHE A 689 -3.77 10.26 -2.68
C PHE A 689 -2.55 11.19 -2.64
N LEU A 690 -1.80 11.25 -3.73
CA LEU A 690 -0.63 12.11 -3.88
C LEU A 690 -1.09 13.51 -4.30
N SER A 691 -0.94 14.54 -3.47
CA SER A 691 -1.45 15.88 -3.78
C SER A 691 -0.50 16.66 -4.69
N GLU A 692 0.79 16.68 -4.37
CA GLU A 692 1.86 17.35 -5.13
C GLU A 692 3.23 16.70 -4.83
N VAL A 693 4.20 16.86 -5.74
CA VAL A 693 5.60 16.45 -5.55
C VAL A 693 6.52 17.61 -5.93
N PHE A 694 7.23 18.17 -4.95
CA PHE A 694 8.20 19.24 -5.18
C PHE A 694 9.60 18.68 -5.39
N HIS A 695 10.31 19.19 -6.40
CA HIS A 695 11.74 18.95 -6.61
C HIS A 695 12.51 20.26 -6.64
N GLN A 696 13.70 20.27 -6.04
CA GLN A 696 14.66 21.39 -6.17
C GLN A 696 16.07 20.84 -6.31
N ALA A 697 16.86 21.42 -7.22
CA ALA A 697 18.26 21.07 -7.43
C ALA A 697 19.13 22.33 -7.51
N SER A 698 20.40 22.20 -7.12
CA SER A 698 21.42 23.24 -7.24
C SER A 698 22.76 22.61 -7.62
N VAL A 699 23.56 23.33 -8.41
CA VAL A 699 24.95 22.95 -8.72
C VAL A 699 25.82 24.20 -8.82
N ASP A 700 27.04 24.10 -8.29
CA ASP A 700 28.09 25.12 -8.31
C ASP A 700 29.35 24.46 -8.88
N VAL A 701 29.76 24.88 -10.08
CA VAL A 701 30.89 24.31 -10.83
C VAL A 701 31.99 25.35 -10.94
N ASN A 702 33.16 25.01 -10.41
CA ASN A 702 34.31 25.92 -10.32
C ASN A 702 35.63 25.18 -10.57
N GLU A 703 36.74 25.91 -10.43
CA GLU A 703 38.07 25.46 -10.86
C GLU A 703 38.61 24.30 -10.01
N GLU A 704 38.08 24.10 -8.79
CA GLU A 704 38.48 23.03 -7.87
C GLU A 704 37.58 21.79 -7.95
N GLY A 705 36.35 21.91 -8.45
CA GLY A 705 35.39 20.81 -8.53
C GLY A 705 33.95 21.27 -8.68
N THR A 706 33.04 20.37 -8.31
CA THR A 706 31.58 20.56 -8.36
C THR A 706 30.98 20.33 -6.98
N GLU A 707 30.10 21.23 -6.54
CA GLU A 707 29.27 21.07 -5.35
C GLU A 707 27.79 21.18 -5.72
N ALA A 708 27.08 20.06 -5.64
CA ALA A 708 25.67 19.94 -6.02
C ALA A 708 24.81 19.49 -4.83
N ALA A 709 23.52 19.82 -4.87
CA ALA A 709 22.54 19.31 -3.91
C ALA A 709 21.16 19.26 -4.53
N ALA A 710 20.33 18.31 -4.10
CA ALA A 710 18.94 18.21 -4.50
C ALA A 710 18.04 17.75 -3.36
N GLY A 711 16.74 17.98 -3.49
CA GLY A 711 15.74 17.40 -2.63
C GLY A 711 14.44 17.16 -3.38
N THR A 712 13.69 16.13 -2.98
CA THR A 712 12.37 15.81 -3.52
C THR A 712 11.41 15.47 -2.39
N GLY A 713 10.28 16.18 -2.30
CA GLY A 713 9.25 15.98 -1.29
C GLY A 713 7.90 15.66 -1.94
N ALA A 714 7.39 14.46 -1.69
CA ALA A 714 6.06 14.01 -2.11
C ALA A 714 5.07 14.18 -0.96
N ILE A 715 3.92 14.81 -1.23
CA ILE A 715 2.91 15.17 -0.23
C ILE A 715 1.67 14.30 -0.44
N ILE A 716 1.21 13.65 0.63
CA ILE A 716 0.10 12.72 0.61
C ILE A 716 -1.02 13.29 1.48
N PHE A 717 -2.17 13.49 0.83
CA PHE A 717 -3.41 13.98 1.42
C PHE A 717 -4.39 12.82 1.61
N PRO A 718 -5.38 12.95 2.50
CA PRO A 718 -6.52 12.07 2.46
C PRO A 718 -7.25 12.37 1.15
N MET A 719 -7.87 11.36 0.54
CA MET A 719 -8.89 11.64 -0.48
C MET A 719 -9.91 12.58 0.14
N ASP A 720 -10.14 13.75 -0.48
CA ASP A 720 -11.19 14.66 -0.03
C ASP A 720 -12.46 13.83 0.13
N SER A 721 -12.96 13.77 1.36
CA SER A 721 -14.08 12.90 1.62
C SER A 721 -15.24 13.36 0.74
N LEU A 722 -15.97 12.43 0.13
CA LEU A 722 -17.22 12.78 -0.55
C LEU A 722 -18.17 13.55 0.39
N ALA A 723 -18.02 13.36 1.71
CA ALA A 723 -18.64 14.16 2.76
C ALA A 723 -18.23 15.66 2.74
N LYS A 724 -16.99 16.04 2.42
CA LYS A 724 -16.56 17.45 2.21
C LYS A 724 -17.31 18.08 1.03
N SER A 725 -17.38 17.41 -0.13
CA SER A 725 -18.20 17.86 -1.26
C SER A 725 -19.68 17.96 -0.92
N ILE A 726 -20.25 16.96 -0.23
CA ILE A 726 -21.66 16.98 0.23
C ILE A 726 -21.90 18.12 1.22
N ASN A 727 -20.98 18.41 2.13
CA ASN A 727 -21.11 19.50 3.09
C ASN A 727 -21.02 20.86 2.39
N GLN A 728 -20.11 21.03 1.43
CA GLN A 728 -20.03 22.26 0.64
C GLN A 728 -21.29 22.46 -0.22
N PHE A 729 -21.79 21.39 -0.86
CA PHE A 729 -23.10 21.39 -1.51
C PHE A 729 -24.22 21.77 -0.54
N ALA A 730 -24.25 21.22 0.68
CA ALA A 730 -25.27 21.51 1.69
C ALA A 730 -25.34 23.01 2.03
N LEU A 731 -24.18 23.65 2.21
CA LEU A 731 -24.08 25.06 2.58
C LEU A 731 -24.43 26.01 1.43
N GLU A 732 -24.03 25.69 0.20
CA GLU A 732 -24.41 26.50 -0.97
C GLU A 732 -25.90 26.30 -1.35
N PHE A 733 -26.41 25.08 -1.22
CA PHE A 733 -27.81 24.76 -1.43
C PHE A 733 -28.72 25.38 -0.35
N SER A 734 -28.30 25.44 0.93
CA SER A 734 -29.08 26.10 1.97
C SER A 734 -29.19 27.61 1.75
N LYS A 735 -28.08 28.28 1.37
CA LYS A 735 -28.09 29.70 0.95
C LYS A 735 -29.08 29.94 -0.18
N LYS A 736 -29.13 29.06 -1.18
CA LYS A 736 -30.08 29.14 -2.30
C LYS A 736 -31.53 28.89 -1.92
N LEU A 737 -31.81 28.00 -0.96
CA LEU A 737 -33.16 27.85 -0.42
C LEU A 737 -33.58 29.09 0.40
N ALA A 738 -32.66 29.65 1.21
CA ALA A 738 -32.92 30.82 2.05
C ALA A 738 -33.40 32.05 1.26
N GLU A 739 -32.87 32.27 0.04
CA GLU A 739 -33.31 33.32 -0.91
C GLU A 739 -34.84 33.32 -1.19
N SER A 740 -35.50 32.18 -1.03
CA SER A 740 -36.94 32.00 -1.30
C SER A 740 -37.80 31.76 -0.05
N ALA A 741 -37.17 31.65 1.12
CA ALA A 741 -37.76 31.09 2.33
C ALA A 741 -37.65 32.01 3.55
N GLU A 742 -37.54 33.33 3.37
CA GLU A 742 -37.38 34.32 4.45
C GLU A 742 -38.36 34.07 5.63
N GLY A 743 -37.82 33.98 6.85
CA GLY A 743 -38.58 33.73 8.08
C GLY A 743 -39.20 32.32 8.25
N LYS A 744 -39.00 31.39 7.31
CA LYS A 744 -39.53 30.01 7.37
C LYS A 744 -38.49 29.01 7.86
N ASN A 745 -38.96 27.88 8.36
CA ASN A 745 -38.11 26.72 8.59
C ASN A 745 -37.51 26.21 7.27
N ILE A 746 -36.33 25.62 7.35
CA ILE A 746 -35.71 24.86 6.26
C ILE A 746 -35.29 23.53 6.86
N PHE A 747 -35.56 22.42 6.20
CA PHE A 747 -35.09 21.12 6.66
C PHE A 747 -34.92 20.18 5.47
N PHE A 748 -33.71 19.69 5.20
CA PHE A 748 -33.45 18.79 4.07
C PHE A 748 -32.26 17.86 4.36
N SER A 749 -32.13 16.80 3.57
CA SER A 749 -30.94 15.94 3.58
C SER A 749 -30.02 16.22 2.40
N PRO A 750 -28.88 16.91 2.58
CA PRO A 750 -27.90 17.08 1.52
C PRO A 750 -27.33 15.72 1.07
N TRP A 751 -27.10 14.79 2.01
CA TRP A 751 -26.72 13.42 1.71
C TRP A 751 -27.69 12.74 0.73
N GLY A 752 -28.98 12.74 1.06
CA GLY A 752 -30.02 12.13 0.25
C GLY A 752 -30.12 12.73 -1.14
N ILE A 753 -30.12 14.07 -1.23
CA ILE A 753 -30.18 14.80 -2.49
C ILE A 753 -28.94 14.48 -3.35
N SER A 754 -27.74 14.55 -2.78
CA SER A 754 -26.48 14.25 -3.50
C SER A 754 -26.43 12.81 -4.00
N ALA A 755 -26.76 11.82 -3.17
CA ALA A 755 -26.79 10.41 -3.58
C ALA A 755 -27.83 10.16 -4.68
N SER A 756 -28.97 10.86 -4.61
CA SER A 756 -30.04 10.75 -5.60
C SER A 756 -29.65 11.39 -6.95
N LEU A 757 -29.01 12.56 -6.91
CA LEU A 757 -28.46 13.23 -8.10
C LEU A 757 -27.25 12.47 -8.68
N ALA A 758 -26.47 11.76 -7.87
CA ALA A 758 -25.37 10.94 -8.34
C ALA A 758 -25.84 9.71 -9.15
N MET A 759 -26.98 9.10 -8.81
CA MET A 759 -27.63 8.10 -9.67
C MET A 759 -28.04 8.67 -11.04
N VAL A 760 -28.40 9.96 -11.08
CA VAL A 760 -28.76 10.65 -12.32
C VAL A 760 -27.49 10.98 -13.12
N TYR A 761 -26.45 11.49 -12.46
CA TYR A 761 -25.15 11.84 -13.05
C TYR A 761 -24.49 10.64 -13.77
N LEU A 762 -24.57 9.43 -13.20
CA LEU A 762 -24.09 8.18 -13.82
C LEU A 762 -24.61 7.95 -15.26
N GLY A 763 -25.81 8.45 -15.55
CA GLY A 763 -26.45 8.33 -16.86
C GLY A 763 -26.17 9.48 -17.82
N THR A 764 -25.40 10.50 -17.42
CA THR A 764 -25.20 11.74 -18.19
C THR A 764 -23.86 11.80 -18.92
N LYS A 765 -23.79 12.62 -19.97
CA LYS A 765 -22.55 12.96 -20.67
C LYS A 765 -22.49 14.46 -21.02
N GLY A 766 -21.40 14.89 -21.65
CA GLY A 766 -21.23 16.23 -22.20
C GLY A 766 -21.41 17.36 -21.18
N THR A 767 -22.04 18.45 -21.61
CA THR A 767 -22.30 19.62 -20.74
C THR A 767 -23.27 19.32 -19.61
N THR A 768 -24.18 18.36 -19.80
CA THR A 768 -25.11 17.92 -18.73
C THR A 768 -24.33 17.33 -17.56
N ALA A 769 -23.39 16.41 -17.83
CA ALA A 769 -22.50 15.85 -16.82
C ALA A 769 -21.67 16.94 -16.12
N ALA A 770 -21.01 17.82 -16.89
CA ALA A 770 -20.17 18.88 -16.32
C ALA A 770 -20.94 19.82 -15.37
N GLN A 771 -22.15 20.25 -15.75
CA GLN A 771 -23.01 21.08 -14.89
C GLN A 771 -23.43 20.35 -13.61
N MET A 772 -23.75 19.05 -13.69
CA MET A 772 -24.09 18.25 -12.52
C MET A 772 -22.91 18.07 -11.57
N ALA A 773 -21.72 17.78 -12.10
CA ALA A 773 -20.50 17.62 -11.31
C ALA A 773 -20.09 18.92 -10.59
N GLN A 774 -20.26 20.06 -11.25
CA GLN A 774 -20.06 21.38 -10.65
C GLN A 774 -21.04 21.65 -9.50
N VAL A 775 -22.34 21.43 -9.69
CA VAL A 775 -23.35 21.67 -8.64
C VAL A 775 -23.15 20.75 -7.43
N LEU A 776 -22.78 19.48 -7.66
CA LEU A 776 -22.47 18.51 -6.60
C LEU A 776 -21.13 18.75 -5.89
N GLN A 777 -20.32 19.72 -6.33
CA GLN A 777 -18.97 20.01 -5.81
C GLN A 777 -18.02 18.79 -5.86
N VAL A 778 -18.18 17.92 -6.87
CA VAL A 778 -17.35 16.71 -7.08
C VAL A 778 -16.26 16.92 -8.15
N SER A 779 -16.06 18.15 -8.61
CA SER A 779 -15.06 18.50 -9.62
C SER A 779 -14.52 19.92 -9.39
N ARG A 780 -13.69 20.06 -8.35
CA ARG A 780 -12.88 21.26 -8.10
C ARG A 780 -11.40 20.86 -8.00
N ASP A 781 -10.71 20.93 -9.13
CA ASP A 781 -9.30 21.33 -9.08
C ASP A 781 -9.26 22.77 -8.56
N GLN A 782 -8.48 23.01 -7.51
CA GLN A 782 -8.24 24.37 -7.02
C GLN A 782 -7.21 25.07 -7.92
N ASP A 783 -7.68 25.81 -8.91
CA ASP A 783 -6.85 26.74 -9.70
C ASP A 783 -7.71 27.87 -10.31
N SER A 784 -8.34 28.70 -9.46
CA SER A 784 -9.00 29.92 -9.95
C SER A 784 -9.17 31.03 -8.90
N GLU A 785 -8.09 31.53 -8.30
CA GLU A 785 -8.13 32.90 -7.72
C GLU A 785 -6.74 33.58 -7.60
N PHE A 786 -6.06 33.81 -8.72
CA PHE A 786 -5.23 35.01 -8.94
C PHE A 786 -4.95 35.17 -10.46
N CYS A 787 -5.20 36.36 -11.02
CA CYS A 787 -4.97 36.71 -12.43
C CYS A 787 -4.31 38.11 -12.50
N PRO A 788 -3.60 38.48 -13.59
CA PRO A 788 -4.32 39.05 -14.74
C PRO A 788 -3.76 38.73 -16.15
N ASP A 789 -4.68 38.74 -17.11
CA ASP A 789 -4.53 39.11 -18.53
C ASP A 789 -3.35 38.55 -19.37
N SER A 790 -3.62 37.49 -20.15
CA SER A 790 -3.63 37.61 -21.62
C SER A 790 -4.26 36.40 -22.35
N GLU A 791 -4.86 36.67 -23.51
CA GLU A 791 -5.24 35.74 -24.60
C GLU A 791 -6.23 34.58 -24.34
N LYS A 792 -7.50 34.95 -24.16
CA LYS A 792 -8.63 34.09 -24.56
C LYS A 792 -8.56 33.73 -26.06
N LYS A 793 -8.25 32.47 -26.38
CA LYS A 793 -8.92 31.59 -27.39
C LYS A 793 -7.98 30.49 -27.93
N ARG A 794 -7.96 29.33 -27.29
CA ARG A 794 -7.83 28.02 -27.97
C ARG A 794 -8.54 26.95 -27.14
N LYS A 795 -9.15 26.00 -27.83
CA LYS A 795 -10.21 25.09 -27.37
C LYS A 795 -9.98 24.51 -25.96
N MET A 796 -10.91 24.80 -25.04
CA MET A 796 -11.08 24.06 -23.79
C MET A 796 -11.67 22.68 -24.09
N GLU A 797 -10.83 21.65 -24.10
CA GLU A 797 -11.28 20.27 -23.89
C GLU A 797 -11.27 20.02 -22.38
N PHE A 798 -12.44 20.12 -21.75
CA PHE A 798 -12.62 19.80 -20.34
C PHE A 798 -12.50 18.29 -20.13
N ASN A 799 -11.37 17.82 -19.63
CA ASN A 799 -11.22 16.48 -19.07
C ASN A 799 -11.97 16.39 -17.73
N VAL A 800 -13.30 16.22 -17.80
CA VAL A 800 -14.07 15.72 -16.66
C VAL A 800 -13.61 14.29 -16.39
N GLY A 801 -13.25 13.98 -15.14
CA GLY A 801 -12.86 12.62 -14.73
C GLY A 801 -13.93 11.57 -15.08
N LYS A 802 -13.54 10.30 -15.28
CA LYS A 802 -14.50 9.32 -15.80
C LYS A 802 -15.68 9.17 -14.82
N PRO A 803 -16.95 9.16 -15.28
CA PRO A 803 -18.10 9.04 -14.39
C PRO A 803 -18.00 7.86 -13.42
N GLU A 804 -17.48 6.73 -13.93
CA GLU A 804 -17.23 5.47 -13.21
C GLU A 804 -16.42 5.65 -11.90
N GLU A 805 -15.61 6.72 -11.79
CA GLU A 805 -14.79 7.03 -10.61
C GLU A 805 -15.61 7.59 -9.43
N ILE A 806 -16.67 8.38 -9.67
CA ILE A 806 -17.43 9.04 -8.59
C ILE A 806 -18.38 8.06 -7.88
N HIS A 807 -18.86 7.03 -8.58
CA HIS A 807 -19.92 6.14 -8.07
C HIS A 807 -19.42 5.11 -7.04
N SER A 808 -18.15 4.71 -7.10
CA SER A 808 -17.53 3.87 -6.06
C SER A 808 -17.45 4.60 -4.72
N TYR A 809 -17.14 5.90 -4.69
CA TYR A 809 -17.17 6.70 -3.45
C TYR A 809 -18.55 6.80 -2.84
N PHE A 810 -19.59 6.96 -3.66
CA PHE A 810 -20.96 6.87 -3.18
C PHE A 810 -21.24 5.48 -2.61
N GLN A 811 -20.82 4.39 -3.26
CA GLN A 811 -20.98 3.03 -2.73
C GLN A 811 -20.31 2.85 -1.35
N THR A 812 -19.05 3.27 -1.20
CA THR A 812 -18.34 3.21 0.08
C THR A 812 -19.02 4.06 1.15
N LEU A 813 -19.37 5.31 0.85
CA LEU A 813 -20.02 6.20 1.81
C LEU A 813 -21.45 5.74 2.17
N ILE A 814 -22.20 5.18 1.22
CA ILE A 814 -23.50 4.50 1.46
C ILE A 814 -23.29 3.32 2.41
N SER A 815 -22.28 2.49 2.20
CA SER A 815 -22.01 1.34 3.06
C SER A 815 -21.62 1.74 4.48
N GLU A 816 -20.79 2.78 4.66
CA GLU A 816 -20.39 3.29 5.97
C GLU A 816 -21.58 3.92 6.72
N ILE A 817 -22.37 4.79 6.06
CA ILE A 817 -23.55 5.42 6.67
C ILE A 817 -24.63 4.38 7.03
N ASN A 818 -24.86 3.37 6.19
CA ASN A 818 -25.85 2.31 6.45
C ASN A 818 -25.33 1.23 7.43
N SER A 819 -24.04 1.24 7.79
CA SER A 819 -23.46 0.32 8.78
C SER A 819 -23.81 0.67 10.24
N SER A 820 -24.53 1.78 10.47
CA SER A 820 -24.84 2.32 11.80
C SER A 820 -25.55 1.32 12.72
N SER A 821 -25.18 1.36 14.00
CA SER A 821 -25.74 0.56 15.09
C SER A 821 -27.28 0.52 15.11
N HIS A 822 -27.85 -0.61 15.58
CA HIS A 822 -29.29 -0.79 15.81
C HIS A 822 -29.96 0.29 16.69
N ALA A 823 -29.19 1.12 17.40
CA ALA A 823 -29.67 2.26 18.19
C ALA A 823 -30.11 3.48 17.35
N CYS A 824 -29.72 3.57 16.08
CA CYS A 824 -30.15 4.61 15.15
C CYS A 824 -30.73 3.99 13.88
N ILE A 825 -31.91 4.46 13.46
CA ILE A 825 -32.58 4.03 12.23
C ILE A 825 -32.57 5.19 11.25
N LEU A 826 -31.73 5.09 10.23
CA LEU A 826 -31.79 5.91 9.03
C LEU A 826 -32.46 5.11 7.91
N LYS A 827 -33.55 5.63 7.33
CA LYS A 827 -34.21 5.07 6.14
C LYS A 827 -34.13 6.05 4.99
N THR A 828 -33.55 5.61 3.88
CA THR A 828 -33.44 6.39 2.63
C THR A 828 -34.24 5.74 1.52
N ALA A 829 -35.21 6.47 0.97
CA ALA A 829 -36.02 6.07 -0.17
C ALA A 829 -35.61 6.89 -1.40
N ASN A 830 -34.62 6.40 -2.14
CA ASN A 830 -34.04 7.05 -3.31
C ASN A 830 -34.39 6.24 -4.57
N ARG A 831 -35.06 6.83 -5.57
CA ARG A 831 -35.40 6.12 -6.80
C ARG A 831 -35.63 7.05 -7.99
N ILE A 832 -35.24 6.57 -9.17
CA ILE A 832 -35.55 7.19 -10.47
C ILE A 832 -36.77 6.48 -11.07
N TYR A 833 -37.73 7.26 -11.56
CA TYR A 833 -38.89 6.79 -12.32
C TYR A 833 -38.85 7.42 -13.72
N GLY A 834 -38.63 6.61 -14.75
CA GLY A 834 -38.60 7.02 -16.16
C GLY A 834 -39.85 6.58 -16.92
N GLU A 835 -40.25 7.32 -17.96
CA GLU A 835 -41.32 6.91 -18.87
C GLU A 835 -40.92 5.64 -19.65
N LYS A 836 -41.79 4.64 -19.67
CA LYS A 836 -41.55 3.31 -20.27
C LYS A 836 -41.22 3.32 -21.77
N THR A 837 -41.47 4.41 -22.49
CA THR A 837 -41.05 4.57 -23.90
C THR A 837 -39.55 4.82 -24.06
N TYR A 838 -38.83 5.14 -22.97
CA TYR A 838 -37.39 5.36 -22.93
C TYR A 838 -36.75 4.20 -22.13
N PRO A 839 -36.47 3.05 -22.77
CA PRO A 839 -35.94 1.89 -22.07
C PRO A 839 -34.54 2.16 -21.52
N PHE A 840 -34.32 1.84 -20.24
CA PHE A 840 -33.01 2.00 -19.61
C PHE A 840 -32.00 0.96 -20.12
N HIS A 841 -30.75 1.38 -20.30
CA HIS A 841 -29.65 0.50 -20.63
C HIS A 841 -29.38 -0.51 -19.51
N LYS A 842 -29.12 -1.77 -19.89
CA LYS A 842 -28.80 -2.85 -18.94
C LYS A 842 -27.58 -2.52 -18.08
N LYS A 843 -26.50 -1.98 -18.66
CA LYS A 843 -25.32 -1.52 -17.92
C LYS A 843 -25.71 -0.48 -16.86
N TYR A 844 -26.47 0.56 -17.22
CA TYR A 844 -26.92 1.58 -16.29
C TYR A 844 -27.73 1.00 -15.10
N LEU A 845 -28.63 0.03 -15.37
CA LEU A 845 -29.38 -0.64 -14.29
C LEU A 845 -28.48 -1.50 -13.39
N GLU A 846 -27.47 -2.18 -13.96
CA GLU A 846 -26.48 -2.96 -13.21
C GLU A 846 -25.58 -2.05 -12.35
N ASP A 847 -25.13 -0.93 -12.90
CA ASP A 847 -24.30 0.07 -12.22
C ASP A 847 -25.06 0.75 -11.08
N VAL A 848 -26.29 1.25 -11.30
CA VAL A 848 -27.11 1.86 -10.23
C VAL A 848 -27.38 0.87 -9.09
N LYS A 849 -27.65 -0.40 -9.43
CA LYS A 849 -27.87 -1.45 -8.43
C LYS A 849 -26.61 -1.78 -7.65
N THR A 850 -25.45 -1.78 -8.31
CA THR A 850 -24.15 -2.07 -7.69
C THR A 850 -23.70 -0.94 -6.77
N TYR A 851 -23.71 0.31 -7.25
CA TYR A 851 -23.16 1.45 -6.51
C TYR A 851 -24.13 2.05 -5.48
N PHE A 852 -25.44 2.04 -5.75
CA PHE A 852 -26.43 2.73 -4.92
C PHE A 852 -27.44 1.80 -4.23
N GLY A 853 -27.44 0.50 -4.54
CA GLY A 853 -28.45 -0.45 -4.05
C GLY A 853 -29.88 -0.15 -4.52
N ALA A 854 -30.03 0.73 -5.51
CA ALA A 854 -31.31 1.23 -6.01
C ALA A 854 -31.70 0.55 -7.32
N GLU A 855 -33.00 0.54 -7.62
CA GLU A 855 -33.55 0.00 -8.87
C GLU A 855 -34.45 1.07 -9.51
N PRO A 856 -33.99 1.71 -10.61
CA PRO A 856 -34.83 2.58 -11.43
C PRO A 856 -36.06 1.84 -11.95
N GLN A 857 -37.17 2.55 -12.14
CA GLN A 857 -38.45 1.98 -12.58
C GLN A 857 -38.92 2.63 -13.88
N SER A 858 -39.38 1.82 -14.83
CA SER A 858 -40.00 2.26 -16.07
C SER A 858 -41.52 2.23 -15.93
N VAL A 859 -42.17 3.39 -16.03
CA VAL A 859 -43.59 3.61 -15.68
C VAL A 859 -44.34 4.36 -16.77
N ASN A 860 -45.67 4.32 -16.76
CA ASN A 860 -46.53 4.89 -17.80
C ASN A 860 -47.09 6.27 -17.39
N PHE A 861 -46.26 7.31 -17.33
CA PHE A 861 -46.73 8.68 -17.12
C PHE A 861 -47.63 9.15 -18.27
N MET A 862 -47.27 8.84 -19.52
CA MET A 862 -48.01 9.26 -20.73
C MET A 862 -49.47 8.81 -20.73
N GLY A 863 -49.76 7.58 -20.27
CA GLY A 863 -51.11 7.03 -20.26
C GLY A 863 -51.77 6.88 -18.88
N ALA A 864 -51.04 7.08 -17.77
CA ALA A 864 -51.53 6.76 -16.43
C ALA A 864 -50.86 7.59 -15.30
N SER A 865 -50.47 8.84 -15.54
CA SER A 865 -49.73 9.69 -14.58
C SER A 865 -50.29 9.66 -13.14
N ASP A 866 -51.61 9.81 -12.96
CA ASP A 866 -52.26 9.79 -11.64
C ASP A 866 -52.15 8.45 -10.89
N HIS A 867 -52.16 7.34 -11.63
CA HIS A 867 -51.95 6.02 -11.05
C HIS A 867 -50.50 5.88 -10.59
N ILE A 868 -49.55 6.22 -11.47
CA ILE A 868 -48.11 6.15 -11.19
C ILE A 868 -47.74 7.07 -10.01
N ARG A 869 -48.34 8.27 -9.92
CA ARG A 869 -48.16 9.18 -8.77
C ARG A 869 -48.53 8.53 -7.44
N LYS A 870 -49.70 7.87 -7.38
CA LYS A 870 -50.18 7.16 -6.19
C LYS A 870 -49.29 5.95 -5.84
N GLU A 871 -48.80 5.25 -6.86
CA GLU A 871 -47.87 4.14 -6.71
C GLU A 871 -46.52 4.59 -6.14
N ILE A 872 -45.97 5.71 -6.62
CA ILE A 872 -44.76 6.34 -6.07
C ILE A 872 -44.98 6.75 -4.61
N ASN A 873 -46.08 7.46 -4.30
CA ASN A 873 -46.40 7.87 -2.93
C ASN A 873 -46.53 6.68 -1.98
N SER A 874 -47.22 5.61 -2.39
CA SER A 874 -47.36 4.39 -1.58
C SER A 874 -46.03 3.63 -1.39
N TRP A 875 -45.15 3.65 -2.39
CA TRP A 875 -43.80 3.10 -2.24
C TRP A 875 -42.97 3.90 -1.21
N VAL A 876 -42.96 5.23 -1.29
CA VAL A 876 -42.25 6.10 -0.35
C VAL A 876 -42.79 5.94 1.08
N GLU A 877 -44.11 5.93 1.25
CA GLU A 877 -44.78 5.67 2.53
C GLU A 877 -44.31 4.34 3.13
N LYS A 878 -44.26 3.27 2.33
CA LYS A 878 -43.79 1.95 2.78
C LYS A 878 -42.30 1.93 3.16
N GLN A 879 -41.43 2.63 2.42
CA GLN A 879 -39.99 2.70 2.76
C GLN A 879 -39.71 3.55 4.01
N THR A 880 -40.62 4.45 4.37
CA THR A 880 -40.47 5.41 5.48
C THR A 880 -41.36 5.09 6.67
N GLU A 881 -41.81 3.83 6.81
CA GLU A 881 -42.62 3.34 7.94
C GLU A 881 -43.91 4.16 8.17
N GLY A 882 -44.51 4.68 7.10
CA GLY A 882 -45.72 5.50 7.15
C GLY A 882 -45.49 6.98 7.49
N LYS A 883 -44.24 7.43 7.63
CA LYS A 883 -43.90 8.80 8.06
C LYS A 883 -43.98 9.82 6.94
N ILE A 884 -43.57 9.45 5.73
CA ILE A 884 -43.55 10.36 4.57
C ILE A 884 -44.72 10.04 3.66
N LEU A 885 -45.84 10.74 3.91
CA LEU A 885 -47.05 10.67 3.11
C LEU A 885 -47.00 11.70 1.97
N ASN A 886 -47.60 11.34 0.83
CA ASN A 886 -47.84 12.22 -0.32
C ASN A 886 -46.62 13.07 -0.73
N LEU A 887 -45.49 12.42 -1.03
CA LEU A 887 -44.29 13.10 -1.56
C LEU A 887 -44.61 13.91 -2.84
N LEU A 888 -45.41 13.33 -3.74
CA LEU A 888 -45.84 13.94 -4.99
C LEU A 888 -47.24 14.56 -4.81
N PRO A 889 -47.38 15.90 -4.87
CA PRO A 889 -48.69 16.58 -4.93
C PRO A 889 -49.47 16.21 -6.20
N ASP A 890 -50.77 16.50 -6.23
CA ASP A 890 -51.70 15.98 -7.25
C ASP A 890 -51.35 16.37 -8.70
N ASP A 891 -50.62 17.47 -8.92
CA ASP A 891 -50.15 17.99 -10.21
C ASP A 891 -48.65 17.72 -10.51
N ALA A 892 -47.94 17.00 -9.64
CA ALA A 892 -46.49 16.78 -9.72
C ALA A 892 -46.01 16.05 -11.00
N VAL A 893 -46.86 15.23 -11.59
CA VAL A 893 -46.55 14.40 -12.78
C VAL A 893 -47.73 14.36 -13.74
N GLY A 894 -47.44 14.36 -15.04
CA GLY A 894 -48.45 14.37 -16.10
C GLY A 894 -47.97 13.66 -17.37
N PRO A 895 -48.76 13.69 -18.45
CA PRO A 895 -48.41 13.00 -19.71
C PRO A 895 -47.12 13.50 -20.39
N THR A 896 -46.65 14.69 -20.03
CA THR A 896 -45.38 15.29 -20.48
C THR A 896 -44.17 14.90 -19.63
N THR A 897 -44.37 14.24 -18.47
CA THR A 897 -43.27 13.75 -17.64
C THR A 897 -42.48 12.68 -18.39
N ARG A 898 -41.13 12.74 -18.26
CA ARG A 898 -40.18 11.81 -18.88
C ARG A 898 -39.32 11.10 -17.86
N MET A 899 -38.86 11.82 -16.84
CA MET A 899 -38.13 11.24 -15.72
C MET A 899 -38.32 12.08 -14.46
N VAL A 900 -38.60 11.44 -13.33
CA VAL A 900 -38.57 12.08 -12.01
C VAL A 900 -37.65 11.33 -11.07
N LEU A 901 -36.90 12.09 -10.28
CA LEU A 901 -36.11 11.58 -9.18
C LEU A 901 -36.88 11.83 -7.87
N VAL A 902 -37.06 10.80 -7.07
CA VAL A 902 -37.64 10.91 -5.72
C VAL A 902 -36.60 10.58 -4.67
N ASN A 903 -36.55 11.44 -3.65
CA ASN A 903 -35.66 11.30 -2.51
C ASN A 903 -36.43 11.60 -1.21
N ALA A 904 -36.61 10.60 -0.37
CA ALA A 904 -37.27 10.76 0.92
C ALA A 904 -36.45 10.12 2.05
N LEU A 905 -36.29 10.84 3.17
CA LEU A 905 -35.50 10.36 4.31
C LEU A 905 -36.25 10.49 5.63
N TYR A 906 -36.21 9.40 6.38
CA TYR A 906 -36.67 9.33 7.76
C TYR A 906 -35.50 8.94 8.66
N PHE A 907 -35.35 9.65 9.77
CA PHE A 907 -34.32 9.39 10.76
C PHE A 907 -34.94 9.27 12.16
N LYS A 908 -34.44 8.29 12.93
CA LYS A 908 -34.79 8.00 14.31
C LYS A 908 -33.50 7.64 15.06
N GLY A 909 -33.34 8.08 16.30
CA GLY A 909 -32.15 7.78 17.10
C GLY A 909 -32.31 8.20 18.55
N VAL A 910 -31.66 7.51 19.49
CA VAL A 910 -31.78 7.78 20.94
C VAL A 910 -30.65 8.69 21.41
N TRP A 911 -30.92 9.70 22.23
CA TRP A 911 -29.88 10.54 22.84
C TRP A 911 -28.97 9.70 23.75
N GLU A 912 -27.67 9.98 23.76
CA GLU A 912 -26.77 9.46 24.79
C GLU A 912 -27.19 9.96 26.18
N HIS A 913 -27.52 11.26 26.28
CA HIS A 913 -28.04 11.91 27.48
C HIS A 913 -29.48 12.37 27.22
N GLN A 914 -30.45 11.58 27.69
CA GLN A 914 -31.89 11.87 27.50
C GLN A 914 -32.37 12.99 28.42
N PHE A 915 -33.31 13.80 27.93
CA PHE A 915 -34.02 14.77 28.76
C PHE A 915 -35.05 14.06 29.65
N LEU A 916 -35.22 14.54 30.88
CA LEU A 916 -36.30 14.06 31.73
C LEU A 916 -37.61 14.76 31.35
N VAL A 917 -38.65 14.00 31.01
CA VAL A 917 -39.99 14.51 30.66
C VAL A 917 -40.57 15.44 31.74
N GLN A 918 -40.20 15.22 33.01
CA GLN A 918 -40.59 16.07 34.15
C GLN A 918 -39.98 17.48 34.12
N ASN A 919 -38.90 17.68 33.36
CA ASN A 919 -38.24 18.97 33.17
C ASN A 919 -38.74 19.71 31.91
N THR A 920 -39.50 19.05 31.03
CA THR A 920 -40.14 19.69 29.88
C THR A 920 -41.22 20.64 30.40
N THR A 921 -41.10 21.92 30.06
CA THR A 921 -42.00 22.99 30.55
C THR A 921 -42.36 23.94 29.42
N GLU A 922 -43.55 24.53 29.47
CA GLU A 922 -43.94 25.55 28.49
C GLU A 922 -43.12 26.83 28.71
N LYS A 923 -42.40 27.26 27.67
CA LYS A 923 -41.62 28.51 27.66
C LYS A 923 -41.86 29.27 26.37
N SER A 924 -41.52 30.56 26.35
CA SER A 924 -41.65 31.41 25.17
C SER A 924 -40.49 31.19 24.21
N PHE A 925 -40.77 30.92 22.93
CA PHE A 925 -39.83 30.96 21.82
C PHE A 925 -40.05 32.25 21.03
N LYS A 926 -39.00 33.09 20.94
CA LYS A 926 -39.02 34.40 20.28
C LYS A 926 -38.74 34.19 18.79
N ILE A 927 -39.73 34.38 17.93
CA ILE A 927 -39.56 34.27 16.47
C ILE A 927 -38.77 35.46 15.92
N ASN A 928 -38.97 36.63 16.53
CA ASN A 928 -38.25 37.88 16.25
C ASN A 928 -38.41 38.82 17.47
N LYS A 929 -37.82 40.03 17.40
CA LYS A 929 -37.87 41.04 18.49
C LYS A 929 -39.28 41.43 18.98
N THR A 930 -40.35 41.18 18.22
CA THR A 930 -41.73 41.58 18.57
C THR A 930 -42.69 40.42 18.80
N THR A 931 -42.35 39.22 18.32
CA THR A 931 -43.26 38.07 18.24
C THR A 931 -42.69 36.87 18.96
N SER A 932 -43.48 36.23 19.82
CA SER A 932 -43.09 34.98 20.48
C SER A 932 -44.28 34.01 20.58
N LYS A 933 -44.00 32.71 20.60
CA LYS A 933 -44.97 31.62 20.76
C LYS A 933 -44.61 30.75 21.97
N PRO A 934 -45.59 30.20 22.71
CA PRO A 934 -45.32 29.16 23.70
C PRO A 934 -44.87 27.86 23.00
N VAL A 935 -43.86 27.19 23.56
CA VAL A 935 -43.34 25.90 23.13
C VAL A 935 -43.07 25.00 24.32
N GLN A 936 -43.11 23.68 24.12
CA GLN A 936 -42.61 22.72 25.10
C GLN A 936 -41.07 22.72 25.05
N MET A 937 -40.45 23.30 26.06
CA MET A 937 -38.99 23.43 26.17
C MET A 937 -38.45 22.34 27.10
N MET A 938 -37.68 21.42 26.53
CA MET A 938 -36.99 20.34 27.25
C MET A 938 -35.77 20.93 27.98
N SER A 939 -35.43 20.41 29.16
CA SER A 939 -34.31 20.94 29.95
C SER A 939 -33.47 19.85 30.63
N MET A 940 -32.15 19.96 30.49
CA MET A 940 -31.18 19.09 31.16
C MET A 940 -29.94 19.87 31.61
N LYS A 941 -29.16 19.26 32.51
CA LYS A 941 -27.85 19.78 32.91
C LYS A 941 -26.84 18.64 32.90
N GLU A 942 -25.84 18.74 32.03
CA GLU A 942 -24.88 17.67 31.79
C GLU A 942 -23.54 18.23 31.30
N LYS A 943 -22.49 17.40 31.26
CA LYS A 943 -21.21 17.73 30.61
C LYS A 943 -21.30 17.50 29.09
N LEU A 944 -21.21 18.57 28.31
CA LEU A 944 -21.42 18.57 26.86
C LEU A 944 -20.34 19.37 26.14
N GLN A 945 -20.10 19.04 24.87
CA GLN A 945 -19.16 19.75 24.01
C GLN A 945 -19.80 21.04 23.50
N VAL A 946 -19.13 22.17 23.74
CA VAL A 946 -19.53 23.50 23.28
C VAL A 946 -18.38 24.21 22.59
N PHE A 947 -18.68 25.13 21.68
CA PHE A 947 -17.69 25.94 20.98
C PHE A 947 -18.24 27.36 20.79
N TYR A 948 -17.35 28.35 20.69
CA TYR A 948 -17.72 29.76 20.54
C TYR A 948 -17.29 30.28 19.17
N ILE A 949 -18.19 31.00 18.50
CA ILE A 949 -17.95 31.62 17.20
C ILE A 949 -17.86 33.13 17.41
N GLU A 950 -16.65 33.68 17.47
CA GLU A 950 -16.43 35.12 17.75
C GLU A 950 -17.08 36.04 16.72
N SER A 951 -17.13 35.61 15.46
CA SER A 951 -17.73 36.34 14.34
C SER A 951 -18.51 35.36 13.45
N PRO A 952 -19.86 35.39 13.45
CA PRO A 952 -20.73 36.51 13.84
C PRO A 952 -21.44 36.33 15.20
N GLN A 953 -20.70 36.06 16.28
CA GLN A 953 -21.23 35.92 17.67
C GLN A 953 -22.33 34.86 17.81
N ALA A 954 -21.90 33.59 17.92
CA ALA A 954 -22.79 32.46 18.15
C ALA A 954 -22.15 31.42 19.09
N ILE A 955 -22.98 30.65 19.79
CA ILE A 955 -22.56 29.49 20.58
C ILE A 955 -22.99 28.20 19.88
N GLY A 956 -22.05 27.26 19.79
CA GLY A 956 -22.23 25.92 19.28
C GLY A 956 -22.40 24.90 20.41
N LEU A 957 -23.28 23.91 20.21
CA LEU A 957 -23.49 22.78 21.11
C LEU A 957 -23.55 21.48 20.30
N GLN A 958 -22.89 20.42 20.78
CA GLN A 958 -22.98 19.08 20.20
C GLN A 958 -23.66 18.10 21.19
N LEU A 959 -24.73 17.44 20.73
CA LEU A 959 -25.46 16.40 21.45
C LEU A 959 -25.27 15.06 20.73
N TYR A 960 -24.70 14.07 21.42
CA TYR A 960 -24.47 12.74 20.86
C TYR A 960 -25.73 11.85 20.92
N TYR A 961 -25.89 10.99 19.92
CA TYR A 961 -26.78 9.84 19.98
C TYR A 961 -26.06 8.64 20.63
N GLU A 962 -26.79 7.65 21.12
CA GLU A 962 -26.30 6.53 21.95
C GLU A 962 -25.09 5.78 21.38
N SER A 963 -24.98 5.58 20.07
CA SER A 963 -23.82 4.92 19.44
C SER A 963 -22.61 5.84 19.20
N ARG A 964 -22.76 7.15 19.42
CA ARG A 964 -21.82 8.23 19.05
C ARG A 964 -21.44 8.32 17.55
N ASP A 965 -21.90 7.42 16.69
CA ASP A 965 -21.74 7.51 15.23
C ASP A 965 -22.35 8.81 14.68
N LEU A 966 -23.44 9.27 15.29
CA LEU A 966 -24.18 10.47 14.94
C LEU A 966 -24.19 11.49 16.10
N SER A 967 -24.31 12.77 15.75
CA SER A 967 -24.63 13.84 16.71
C SER A 967 -25.50 14.92 16.09
N LEU A 968 -26.33 15.57 16.91
CA LEU A 968 -26.97 16.85 16.59
C LEU A 968 -26.02 17.99 16.99
N LEU A 969 -25.58 18.78 16.02
CA LEU A 969 -24.92 20.07 16.22
C LEU A 969 -25.97 21.18 16.15
N ILE A 970 -25.89 22.16 17.04
CA ILE A 970 -26.77 23.34 17.06
C ILE A 970 -25.88 24.57 17.14
N LEU A 971 -26.09 25.53 16.24
CA LEU A 971 -25.42 26.83 16.24
C LEU A 971 -26.49 27.89 16.52
N LEU A 972 -26.39 28.50 17.70
CA LEU A 972 -27.32 29.49 18.23
C LEU A 972 -26.63 30.87 18.23
N PRO A 973 -27.07 31.83 17.41
CA PRO A 973 -26.61 33.22 17.50
C PRO A 973 -26.81 33.79 18.91
N GLU A 974 -25.98 34.75 19.33
CA GLU A 974 -26.25 35.47 20.60
C GLU A 974 -27.42 36.47 20.44
N ASP A 975 -27.51 37.10 19.27
CA ASP A 975 -28.56 38.04 18.91
C ASP A 975 -29.73 37.34 18.19
N ILE A 976 -30.97 37.69 18.56
CA ILE A 976 -32.20 37.14 17.97
C ILE A 976 -32.32 37.30 16.44
N ASP A 977 -31.71 38.36 15.88
CA ASP A 977 -31.68 38.62 14.43
C ASP A 977 -30.32 38.22 13.80
N GLY A 978 -29.44 37.53 14.55
CA GLY A 978 -28.08 37.16 14.12
C GLY A 978 -28.01 35.98 13.14
N LEU A 979 -29.10 35.22 12.99
CA LEU A 979 -29.16 34.03 12.14
C LEU A 979 -28.78 34.30 10.68
N ASP A 980 -29.26 35.41 10.12
CA ASP A 980 -28.91 35.87 8.77
C ASP A 980 -27.41 36.11 8.56
N GLN A 981 -26.72 36.56 9.61
CA GLN A 981 -25.28 36.80 9.58
C GLN A 981 -24.53 35.47 9.63
N LEU A 982 -25.00 34.53 10.48
CA LEU A 982 -24.47 33.18 10.58
C LEU A 982 -24.62 32.41 9.25
N GLU A 983 -25.79 32.46 8.60
CA GLU A 983 -26.03 31.83 7.29
C GLU A 983 -25.14 32.38 6.16
N LYS A 984 -24.83 33.67 6.20
CA LYS A 984 -23.92 34.32 5.23
C LYS A 984 -22.45 34.04 5.54
N ALA A 985 -22.10 33.89 6.82
CA ALA A 985 -20.74 33.67 7.28
C ALA A 985 -20.29 32.21 7.22
N ILE A 986 -21.21 31.24 7.26
CA ILE A 986 -20.87 29.81 7.28
C ILE A 986 -20.36 29.31 5.93
N THR A 987 -19.18 28.68 5.97
CA THR A 987 -18.56 27.94 4.88
C THR A 987 -18.11 26.57 5.42
N TYR A 988 -17.66 25.65 4.54
CA TYR A 988 -17.20 24.34 4.99
C TYR A 988 -15.97 24.47 5.90
N GLU A 989 -15.04 25.34 5.50
CA GLU A 989 -13.76 25.58 6.15
C GLU A 989 -14.00 26.12 7.56
N ARG A 990 -14.86 27.14 7.70
CA ARG A 990 -15.27 27.70 8.99
C ARG A 990 -16.02 26.71 9.86
N LEU A 991 -16.96 25.94 9.30
CA LEU A 991 -17.68 24.93 10.07
C LEU A 991 -16.73 23.81 10.57
N SER A 992 -15.72 23.46 9.78
CA SER A 992 -14.68 22.51 10.17
C SER A 992 -13.76 23.07 11.27
N GLU A 993 -13.38 24.35 11.17
CA GLU A 993 -12.61 25.08 12.18
C GLU A 993 -13.38 25.17 13.52
N TRP A 994 -14.64 25.62 13.49
CA TRP A 994 -15.49 25.76 14.68
C TRP A 994 -15.83 24.43 15.35
N THR A 995 -15.83 23.32 14.61
CA THR A 995 -16.13 21.98 15.14
C THR A 995 -14.89 21.09 15.24
N SER A 996 -13.70 21.70 15.23
CA SER A 996 -12.42 21.06 15.52
C SER A 996 -12.31 20.64 16.99
N ALA A 997 -11.35 19.75 17.30
CA ALA A 997 -11.13 19.27 18.67
C ALA A 997 -10.66 20.39 19.61
N ASP A 998 -9.93 21.39 19.10
CA ASP A 998 -9.39 22.50 19.90
C ASP A 998 -10.44 23.60 20.17
N ALA A 999 -11.39 23.79 19.25
CA ALA A 999 -12.50 24.73 19.43
C ALA A 999 -13.60 24.19 20.37
N MET A 1000 -13.64 22.87 20.61
CA MET A 1000 -14.67 22.20 21.41
C MET A 1000 -14.25 21.96 22.86
N GLU A 1001 -14.88 22.68 23.78
CA GLU A 1001 -14.68 22.54 25.23
C GLU A 1001 -15.75 21.67 25.89
N LEU A 1002 -15.34 20.68 26.69
CA LEU A 1002 -16.25 19.84 27.47
C LEU A 1002 -16.66 20.53 28.78
N CYS A 1003 -17.81 21.20 28.79
CA CYS A 1003 -18.26 22.05 29.89
C CYS A 1003 -19.56 21.57 30.55
N ASN A 1004 -19.83 21.98 31.80
CA ASN A 1004 -21.13 21.73 32.44
C ASN A 1004 -22.17 22.73 31.89
N VAL A 1005 -23.05 22.27 31.01
CA VAL A 1005 -24.05 23.11 30.31
C VAL A 1005 -25.44 22.86 30.87
N GLN A 1006 -26.20 23.93 31.11
CA GLN A 1006 -27.65 23.89 31.28
C GLN A 1006 -28.28 24.10 29.89
N VAL A 1007 -28.85 23.04 29.32
CA VAL A 1007 -29.46 23.08 27.99
C VAL A 1007 -30.96 23.29 28.12
N ASN A 1008 -31.51 24.21 27.33
CA ASN A 1008 -32.94 24.34 27.05
C ASN A 1008 -33.15 24.23 25.52
N LEU A 1009 -33.87 23.20 25.09
CA LEU A 1009 -34.09 22.86 23.69
C LEU A 1009 -35.60 22.66 23.42
N PRO A 1010 -36.20 23.29 22.38
CA PRO A 1010 -37.60 23.08 22.08
C PRO A 1010 -37.83 21.65 21.59
N LYS A 1011 -38.97 21.09 21.97
CA LYS A 1011 -39.53 19.87 21.38
C LYS A 1011 -40.28 20.27 20.10
N PHE A 1012 -39.88 19.75 18.95
CA PHE A 1012 -40.44 20.15 17.66
C PHE A 1012 -40.46 19.02 16.63
N LYS A 1013 -41.27 19.23 15.59
CA LYS A 1013 -41.43 18.34 14.44
C LYS A 1013 -41.30 19.17 13.17
N LEU A 1014 -40.50 18.71 12.22
CA LEU A 1014 -40.31 19.30 10.90
C LEU A 1014 -40.64 18.29 9.80
N GLU A 1015 -41.43 18.72 8.84
CA GLU A 1015 -41.81 17.93 7.66
C GLU A 1015 -41.85 18.88 6.46
N GLU A 1016 -40.74 18.99 5.74
CA GLU A 1016 -40.57 19.93 4.63
C GLU A 1016 -40.50 19.17 3.30
N THR A 1017 -41.12 19.75 2.27
CA THR A 1017 -41.25 19.15 0.92
C THR A 1017 -40.80 20.15 -0.13
N TYR A 1018 -39.91 19.74 -1.03
CA TYR A 1018 -39.33 20.61 -2.04
C TYR A 1018 -39.43 20.01 -3.45
N ASP A 1019 -39.86 20.86 -4.38
CA ASP A 1019 -39.51 20.78 -5.80
C ASP A 1019 -38.12 21.41 -5.97
N LEU A 1020 -37.14 20.63 -6.41
CA LEU A 1020 -35.75 21.11 -6.52
C LEU A 1020 -35.39 21.66 -7.89
N LYS A 1021 -36.30 21.65 -8.88
CA LYS A 1021 -35.99 22.00 -10.26
C LYS A 1021 -35.49 23.44 -10.40
N SER A 1022 -36.22 24.39 -9.82
CA SER A 1022 -35.87 25.82 -9.89
C SER A 1022 -34.54 26.11 -9.17
N THR A 1023 -34.33 25.51 -8.00
CA THR A 1023 -33.11 25.66 -7.19
C THR A 1023 -31.88 25.06 -7.88
N LEU A 1024 -31.99 23.85 -8.44
CA LEU A 1024 -30.88 23.22 -9.16
C LEU A 1024 -30.52 23.96 -10.46
N ILE A 1025 -31.54 24.49 -11.17
CA ILE A 1025 -31.34 25.38 -12.33
C ILE A 1025 -30.61 26.66 -11.92
N SER A 1026 -30.98 27.31 -10.81
CA SER A 1026 -30.32 28.54 -10.35
C SER A 1026 -28.91 28.33 -9.81
N MET A 1027 -28.57 27.10 -9.38
CA MET A 1027 -27.20 26.67 -9.05
C MET A 1027 -26.34 26.32 -10.29
N GLY A 1028 -26.93 26.22 -11.49
CA GLY A 1028 -26.21 25.99 -12.74
C GLY A 1028 -26.52 24.66 -13.45
N MET A 1029 -27.33 23.77 -12.85
CA MET A 1029 -27.76 22.52 -13.48
C MET A 1029 -28.93 22.80 -14.44
N THR A 1030 -28.64 23.34 -15.62
CA THR A 1030 -29.65 23.84 -16.58
C THR A 1030 -29.98 22.85 -17.69
N ASP A 1031 -28.99 22.15 -18.24
CA ASP A 1031 -29.16 21.28 -19.40
C ASP A 1031 -29.94 20.01 -19.04
N ALA A 1032 -29.74 19.45 -17.84
CA ALA A 1032 -30.44 18.25 -17.35
C ALA A 1032 -31.98 18.38 -17.35
N PHE A 1033 -32.50 19.60 -17.15
CA PHE A 1033 -33.94 19.89 -17.13
C PHE A 1033 -34.49 20.39 -18.47
N ASN A 1034 -33.66 20.43 -19.53
CA ASN A 1034 -34.01 20.98 -20.83
C ASN A 1034 -34.01 19.89 -21.92
N GLN A 1035 -35.19 19.58 -22.45
CA GLN A 1035 -35.39 18.52 -23.46
C GLN A 1035 -34.43 18.61 -24.67
N SER A 1036 -34.05 19.81 -25.12
CA SER A 1036 -33.20 19.97 -26.32
C SER A 1036 -31.70 19.98 -26.05
N LYS A 1037 -31.28 19.87 -24.78
CA LYS A 1037 -29.87 19.90 -24.36
C LYS A 1037 -29.45 18.75 -23.45
N ALA A 1038 -30.41 18.10 -22.79
CA ALA A 1038 -30.17 17.03 -21.85
C ALA A 1038 -29.49 15.84 -22.54
N ASP A 1039 -28.27 15.52 -22.13
CA ASP A 1039 -27.54 14.33 -22.60
C ASP A 1039 -27.62 13.22 -21.55
N PHE A 1040 -28.70 12.44 -21.64
CA PHE A 1040 -28.91 11.20 -20.88
C PHE A 1040 -28.58 9.94 -21.70
N SER A 1041 -27.66 10.04 -22.67
CA SER A 1041 -27.24 8.91 -23.52
C SER A 1041 -26.47 7.81 -22.78
N GLY A 1042 -26.21 7.95 -21.48
CA GLY A 1042 -25.79 6.86 -20.60
C GLY A 1042 -26.97 6.05 -20.04
N MET A 1043 -28.18 6.64 -19.97
CA MET A 1043 -29.39 5.98 -19.49
C MET A 1043 -30.17 5.27 -20.59
N SER A 1044 -30.36 5.88 -21.76
CA SER A 1044 -31.18 5.33 -22.85
C SER A 1044 -30.66 5.71 -24.23
N SER A 1045 -30.95 4.89 -25.24
CA SER A 1045 -30.67 5.18 -26.65
C SER A 1045 -31.65 6.18 -27.26
N GLU A 1046 -32.83 6.35 -26.67
CA GLU A 1046 -33.88 7.22 -27.21
C GLU A 1046 -33.57 8.69 -26.87
N GLY A 1047 -33.48 9.53 -27.91
CA GLY A 1047 -33.33 10.98 -27.74
C GLY A 1047 -34.56 11.59 -27.05
N ASP A 1048 -34.40 12.79 -26.48
CA ASP A 1048 -35.40 13.53 -25.69
C ASP A 1048 -35.71 12.99 -24.28
N LEU A 1049 -34.92 12.06 -23.73
CA LEU A 1049 -34.97 11.79 -22.29
C LEU A 1049 -34.37 12.99 -21.52
N PHE A 1050 -35.12 13.58 -20.59
CA PHE A 1050 -34.65 14.66 -19.72
C PHE A 1050 -35.24 14.54 -18.32
N LEU A 1051 -34.57 15.14 -17.32
CA LEU A 1051 -35.05 15.18 -15.95
C LEU A 1051 -36.20 16.18 -15.86
N SER A 1052 -37.42 15.67 -15.70
CA SER A 1052 -38.62 16.52 -15.64
C SER A 1052 -38.71 17.26 -14.31
N ASN A 1053 -38.40 16.58 -13.19
CA ASN A 1053 -38.37 17.15 -11.85
C ASN A 1053 -37.57 16.29 -10.85
N VAL A 1054 -37.21 16.87 -9.70
CA VAL A 1054 -36.60 16.21 -8.55
C VAL A 1054 -37.39 16.59 -7.29
N PHE A 1055 -37.94 15.61 -6.58
CA PHE A 1055 -38.74 15.81 -5.38
C PHE A 1055 -37.99 15.32 -4.14
N HIS A 1056 -37.81 16.22 -3.17
CA HIS A 1056 -37.22 15.92 -1.87
C HIS A 1056 -38.26 16.09 -0.75
N LYS A 1057 -38.32 15.14 0.18
CA LYS A 1057 -39.08 15.30 1.43
C LYS A 1057 -38.32 14.70 2.61
N SER A 1058 -38.28 15.41 3.72
CA SER A 1058 -37.57 14.98 4.93
C SER A 1058 -38.44 15.16 6.15
N PHE A 1059 -38.29 14.25 7.10
CA PHE A 1059 -39.06 14.21 8.35
C PHE A 1059 -38.12 14.11 9.54
N LEU A 1060 -38.35 14.94 10.56
CA LEU A 1060 -37.65 14.91 11.84
C LEU A 1060 -38.59 15.27 13.00
N GLU A 1061 -38.46 14.57 14.11
CA GLU A 1061 -39.14 14.92 15.37
C GLU A 1061 -38.16 14.80 16.53
N ILE A 1062 -37.81 15.93 17.17
CA ILE A 1062 -36.91 15.98 18.32
C ILE A 1062 -37.73 16.00 19.62
N ASN A 1063 -37.44 15.06 20.52
CA ASN A 1063 -38.11 14.87 21.80
C ASN A 1063 -37.13 14.45 22.92
N GLU A 1064 -37.67 14.11 24.09
CA GLU A 1064 -36.90 13.89 25.31
C GLU A 1064 -35.99 12.66 25.25
N GLN A 1065 -36.40 11.58 24.58
CA GLN A 1065 -35.59 10.37 24.44
C GLN A 1065 -34.57 10.47 23.31
N GLY A 1066 -34.82 11.32 22.32
CA GLY A 1066 -34.06 11.33 21.08
C GLY A 1066 -34.86 11.93 19.93
N THR A 1067 -34.74 11.29 18.78
CA THR A 1067 -35.61 11.43 17.62
C THR A 1067 -36.54 10.20 17.58
N GLU A 1068 -37.84 10.41 17.84
CA GLU A 1068 -38.99 9.47 17.97
C GLU A 1068 -39.00 8.31 19.03
N ALA A 1069 -40.21 8.00 19.55
CA ALA A 1069 -40.54 7.37 20.86
C ALA A 1069 -40.43 5.81 20.97
N ALA A 1070 -40.59 5.11 22.12
CA ALA A 1070 -41.40 5.35 23.34
C ALA A 1070 -40.82 4.86 24.72
N ALA A 1071 -41.59 5.05 25.80
CA ALA A 1071 -41.10 5.42 27.16
C ALA A 1071 -40.88 4.31 28.23
N GLY A 1072 -40.10 4.64 29.28
CA GLY A 1072 -40.08 3.94 30.58
C GLY A 1072 -39.01 4.40 31.61
N THR A 1073 -39.43 5.10 32.69
CA THR A 1073 -38.83 5.29 34.06
C THR A 1073 -37.32 5.09 34.34
N GLY A 1074 -36.63 5.89 35.17
CA GLY A 1074 -37.05 6.96 36.10
C GLY A 1074 -35.85 7.61 36.85
N SER A 1075 -36.09 8.63 37.68
CA SER A 1075 -35.05 9.54 38.20
C SER A 1075 -34.45 9.18 39.57
N GLU A 1076 -33.17 9.53 39.76
CA GLU A 1076 -32.61 9.92 41.08
C GLU A 1076 -32.20 11.40 41.07
N VAL A 1077 -32.26 12.05 42.24
CA VAL A 1077 -32.02 13.50 42.41
C VAL A 1077 -30.79 13.74 43.27
N SER A 1078 -29.90 14.63 42.84
CA SER A 1078 -28.84 15.17 43.71
C SER A 1078 -28.60 16.68 43.47
N VAL A 1079 -28.20 17.37 44.53
CA VAL A 1079 -28.09 18.84 44.67
C VAL A 1079 -26.85 19.13 45.52
N ARG A 1080 -26.04 20.18 45.36
CA ARG A 1080 -25.61 21.06 44.25
C ARG A 1080 -24.28 21.66 44.76
N MET A 1081 -23.32 21.96 43.90
CA MET A 1081 -22.36 23.06 44.13
C MET A 1081 -22.36 23.99 42.92
N LYS A 1082 -22.23 25.31 43.14
CA LYS A 1082 -22.14 26.31 42.08
C LYS A 1082 -20.71 26.37 41.54
N LEU A 1083 -20.42 25.60 40.48
CA LEU A 1083 -19.50 26.06 39.45
C LEU A 1083 -20.27 26.98 38.48
N PRO A 1084 -19.61 27.92 37.78
CA PRO A 1084 -20.21 28.55 36.61
C PRO A 1084 -20.62 27.46 35.61
N SER A 1085 -21.88 27.47 35.19
CA SER A 1085 -22.38 26.61 34.13
C SER A 1085 -22.85 27.47 32.99
N ILE A 1086 -22.43 27.11 31.78
CA ILE A 1086 -22.88 27.74 30.54
C ILE A 1086 -24.39 27.47 30.41
N GLU A 1087 -25.18 28.48 30.03
CA GLU A 1087 -26.59 28.30 29.70
C GLU A 1087 -26.74 28.33 28.18
N PHE A 1088 -27.21 27.23 27.60
CA PHE A 1088 -27.52 27.13 26.17
C PHE A 1088 -29.04 27.15 26.03
N ASN A 1089 -29.59 28.31 25.63
CA ASN A 1089 -31.03 28.57 25.62
C ASN A 1089 -31.53 28.76 24.19
N ALA A 1090 -31.92 27.67 23.51
CA ALA A 1090 -32.45 27.70 22.14
C ALA A 1090 -33.91 28.24 22.09
N ASP A 1091 -34.10 29.47 22.57
CA ASP A 1091 -35.40 30.13 22.70
C ASP A 1091 -35.70 31.13 21.57
N HIS A 1092 -34.92 31.11 20.49
CA HIS A 1092 -35.01 31.96 19.31
C HIS A 1092 -34.32 31.26 18.11
N PRO A 1093 -34.36 31.80 16.87
CA PRO A 1093 -33.98 31.05 15.68
C PRO A 1093 -32.52 30.55 15.64
N PHE A 1094 -32.33 29.30 15.21
CA PHE A 1094 -31.02 28.63 15.18
C PHE A 1094 -30.82 27.74 13.94
N LEU A 1095 -29.56 27.43 13.63
CA LEU A 1095 -29.16 26.38 12.69
C LEU A 1095 -28.90 25.08 13.44
N PHE A 1096 -29.16 23.94 12.80
CA PHE A 1096 -28.79 22.63 13.32
C PHE A 1096 -28.41 21.65 12.22
N PHE A 1097 -27.51 20.71 12.55
CA PHE A 1097 -27.02 19.67 11.64
C PHE A 1097 -27.05 18.32 12.33
N ILE A 1098 -27.51 17.28 11.63
CA ILE A 1098 -27.27 15.89 12.07
C ILE A 1098 -26.04 15.40 11.31
N ARG A 1099 -24.93 15.23 12.02
CA ARG A 1099 -23.61 14.89 11.46
C ARG A 1099 -23.27 13.42 11.74
N HIS A 1100 -22.73 12.72 10.74
CA HIS A 1100 -22.04 11.45 10.91
C HIS A 1100 -20.58 11.70 11.32
N ASN A 1101 -20.24 11.36 12.55
CA ASN A 1101 -19.00 11.81 13.21
C ASN A 1101 -17.73 11.14 12.65
N LYS A 1102 -17.82 9.94 12.07
CA LYS A 1102 -16.64 9.29 11.47
C LYS A 1102 -16.17 9.93 10.16
N THR A 1103 -17.09 10.53 9.40
CA THR A 1103 -16.81 11.14 8.08
C THR A 1103 -17.01 12.65 8.07
N ASN A 1104 -17.42 13.24 9.20
CA ASN A 1104 -17.90 14.62 9.33
C ASN A 1104 -19.04 15.01 8.35
N GLY A 1105 -19.70 14.05 7.71
CA GLY A 1105 -20.75 14.30 6.72
C GLY A 1105 -22.06 14.76 7.35
N ILE A 1106 -22.63 15.84 6.83
CA ILE A 1106 -23.95 16.34 7.19
C ILE A 1106 -24.99 15.42 6.53
N LEU A 1107 -25.76 14.70 7.35
CA LEU A 1107 -26.88 13.88 6.89
C LEU A 1107 -28.16 14.70 6.75
N PHE A 1108 -28.38 15.65 7.66
CA PHE A 1108 -29.50 16.59 7.61
C PHE A 1108 -29.01 18.00 7.97
N TYR A 1109 -29.50 18.98 7.21
CA TYR A 1109 -29.34 20.41 7.45
C TYR A 1109 -30.68 20.99 7.86
N GLY A 1110 -30.71 21.83 8.89
CA GLY A 1110 -31.91 22.44 9.39
C GLY A 1110 -31.75 23.88 9.85
N ARG A 1111 -32.82 24.64 9.66
CA ARG A 1111 -33.05 25.98 10.20
C ARG A 1111 -34.40 25.99 10.90
N PHE A 1112 -34.41 26.41 12.16
CA PHE A 1112 -35.63 26.48 12.96
C PHE A 1112 -35.94 27.95 13.30
N CYS A 1113 -36.95 28.52 12.63
CA CYS A 1113 -37.40 29.90 12.80
C CYS A 1113 -38.76 30.01 13.48
N SER A 1114 -39.68 29.07 13.20
CA SER A 1114 -40.99 29.00 13.82
C SER A 1114 -41.29 27.59 14.34
N PRO A 1115 -41.61 27.47 15.64
CA PRO A 1115 -42.36 26.34 16.18
C PRO A 1115 -43.80 26.29 15.64
#